data_AF-A0A9N9VPE0-F1
#
_entry.id   AF-A0A9N9VPE0-F1
#
_cell.length_a   1.000
_cell.length_b   1.000
_cell.length_c   1.000
_cell.angle_alpha   90.00
_cell.angle_beta   90.00
_cell.angle_gamma   90.00
#
_symmetry.space_group_name_H-M   'P 1'
#
loop_
_entity.id
_entity.type
_entity.pdbx_description
1 polymer ?
#
loop_
_entity_poly.entity_id
_entity_poly.type
_entity_poly.pdbx_seq_one_letter_code
_entity_poly.pdbx_strand_id
1 'polypeptide(L)'
;MSVAWTSAARAWTRWTITTSSSTSTLTSTPIISRWLARQTLLPKSNRIGRSGPLRGSSYAGPLLPPLRRHFASKSNASELERRIAAIPIERYRNFCIVAHIDHGKSTLSDRLLERTGTILPGDSNKQVLDKLDVERERGITVKAQTCTMLYNYKGEDYLLHLVDTPGHVDFRAEVTRSYASCGGALLLVDASQGIQAQTVSNFHLAFAQDLALVPVINKVDMPSADVPRVLEQIETSFELDPASAIPVSAKTGKGVDAILPAVVERIPHPTGDETKPLKMLLVDSWYDNFKGVVLLVRVFDGQIRAGDNVVSLGTGMKYTVGQVGIQYPDATPQSVLRAGQVGYVFFNPGMKKIQDAKLGDTFTTIQDAEIVEPYPGFEEPKPMVFVAAFPTDQSDYTKLADSITQLVLNDRSVTLQKDFSEALGSGWRLGFLGSLHCSVFQDRLKQEHGADVVITEPTVPTKIVWADGTEEIVQNPALFPDASDHRIRSAQLFEPFVKATITMPEEYLGRVIELCEANRGMQKSLDFFHATQVILVYDLPSAQLVDDFFGKLKGATKGYATLDYEEAGWHEAKLSKLQLLVNKQPVDAICRVVHHTQVDRLGRHWVTKFKEHVDRQMFEVVIQATVGNRVVARETIKPFRKDVLAKLHAADVSRRRKLLEKQKEGRKRLRAVGNVVIEQSAFQKFLAK
;
A
#
# COMPACT_ATOMS: atom_id res chain seq x y z
N MET A 1 -13.55 38.86 19.38
CA MET A 1 -12.51 38.68 20.42
C MET A 1 -11.22 38.32 19.71
N SER A 2 -10.43 39.35 19.38
CA SER A 2 -9.14 39.22 18.70
C SER A 2 -8.02 39.65 19.66
N VAL A 3 -6.82 39.15 19.40
CA VAL A 3 -5.54 39.41 20.11
C VAL A 3 -5.28 38.49 21.30
N ALA A 4 -4.52 37.41 21.06
CA ALA A 4 -3.45 36.92 21.96
C ALA A 4 -2.81 35.59 21.50
N TRP A 5 -2.19 35.49 20.31
CA TRP A 5 -1.29 34.36 19.99
C TRP A 5 -0.20 34.78 18.99
N THR A 6 0.76 35.58 19.43
CA THR A 6 1.98 35.92 18.67
C THR A 6 3.20 36.08 19.59
N SER A 7 3.50 35.05 20.41
CA SER A 7 4.78 35.02 21.14
C SER A 7 5.20 33.61 21.60
N ALA A 8 5.60 32.72 20.69
CA ALA A 8 6.28 31.47 21.09
C ALA A 8 7.09 30.78 19.98
N ALA A 9 7.73 31.53 19.06
CA ALA A 9 8.51 30.93 17.96
C ALA A 9 9.91 31.57 17.76
N ARG A 10 10.54 32.07 18.83
CA ARG A 10 11.94 32.54 18.81
C ARG A 10 12.71 32.08 20.04
N ALA A 11 12.97 30.79 20.09
CA ALA A 11 14.10 30.17 20.77
C ALA A 11 14.07 28.74 20.21
N TRP A 12 15.00 28.31 19.36
CA TRP A 12 16.26 27.74 19.79
C TRP A 12 17.17 27.67 18.56
N THR A 13 18.26 28.44 18.57
CA THR A 13 19.42 28.24 17.69
C THR A 13 20.65 28.74 18.44
N ARG A 14 21.74 27.99 18.27
CA ARG A 14 23.10 28.12 18.86
C ARG A 14 23.27 27.60 20.28
N TRP A 15 23.92 26.43 20.37
CA TRP A 15 25.21 26.30 21.06
C TRP A 15 26.11 25.36 20.26
N THR A 16 27.23 25.90 19.78
CA THR A 16 28.42 25.25 19.21
C THR A 16 29.28 24.64 20.32
N ILE A 17 29.79 23.42 20.15
CA ILE A 17 30.99 22.95 20.85
C ILE A 17 31.92 22.21 19.88
N THR A 18 33.18 22.63 19.93
CA THR A 18 34.38 22.21 19.21
C THR A 18 34.97 20.88 19.70
N THR A 19 35.48 20.10 18.73
CA THR A 19 36.62 19.16 18.73
C THR A 19 37.17 18.57 20.04
N SER A 20 37.28 17.24 20.09
CA SER A 20 38.49 16.59 20.62
C SER A 20 38.79 15.29 19.87
N SER A 21 40.05 15.17 19.48
CA SER A 21 40.73 14.03 18.88
C SER A 21 41.04 12.93 19.90
N SER A 22 40.87 11.67 19.54
CA SER A 22 41.73 10.60 20.09
C SER A 22 41.99 9.52 19.05
N THR A 23 43.28 9.37 18.79
CA THR A 23 43.97 8.32 18.06
C THR A 23 43.96 7.00 18.83
N SER A 24 43.74 5.89 18.14
CA SER A 24 44.37 4.60 18.49
C SER A 24 44.58 3.74 17.23
N THR A 25 45.83 3.75 16.77
CA THR A 25 46.46 2.76 15.88
C THR A 25 46.76 1.44 16.63
N LEU A 26 47.10 0.40 15.85
CA LEU A 26 47.63 -0.95 16.16
C LEU A 26 46.61 -2.02 15.73
N THR A 27 46.88 -3.01 14.88
CA THR A 27 48.14 -3.60 14.39
C THR A 27 47.85 -4.47 13.17
N SER A 28 48.68 -4.33 12.14
CA SER A 28 48.91 -5.28 11.06
C SER A 28 49.69 -6.51 11.53
N THR A 29 49.47 -7.70 10.95
CA THR A 29 50.50 -8.56 10.29
C THR A 29 49.91 -9.90 9.79
N PRO A 30 50.58 -10.59 8.82
CA PRO A 30 49.97 -11.36 7.72
C PRO A 30 50.41 -12.84 7.68
N ILE A 31 50.04 -13.59 6.61
CA ILE A 31 50.73 -14.76 5.99
C ILE A 31 49.95 -15.09 4.67
N ILE A 32 50.47 -14.89 3.44
CA ILE A 32 51.38 -15.74 2.61
C ILE A 32 50.70 -17.09 2.27
N SER A 33 50.60 -17.68 1.06
CA SER A 33 51.17 -17.58 -0.32
C SER A 33 50.36 -18.54 -1.23
N ARG A 34 50.02 -18.21 -2.49
CA ARG A 34 50.74 -18.51 -3.76
C ARG A 34 50.78 -20.00 -4.19
N TRP A 35 50.26 -20.30 -5.41
CA TRP A 35 50.70 -21.29 -6.43
C TRP A 35 49.51 -21.56 -7.39
N LEU A 36 49.62 -21.84 -8.69
CA LEU A 36 50.55 -21.49 -9.78
C LEU A 36 49.83 -21.89 -11.09
N ALA A 37 50.16 -21.21 -12.18
CA ALA A 37 49.70 -21.47 -13.55
C ALA A 37 49.96 -22.89 -14.06
N ARG A 38 49.11 -23.36 -14.99
CA ARG A 38 49.49 -24.31 -16.05
C ARG A 38 48.73 -24.03 -17.34
N GLN A 39 49.48 -23.64 -18.36
CA GLN A 39 49.15 -23.70 -19.78
C GLN A 39 49.26 -25.14 -20.29
N THR A 40 48.41 -25.52 -21.25
CA THR A 40 48.70 -26.47 -22.36
C THR A 40 47.56 -26.30 -23.38
N LEU A 41 47.81 -25.69 -24.55
CA LEU A 41 48.24 -26.29 -25.83
C LEU A 41 47.06 -26.62 -26.76
N LEU A 42 47.12 -26.01 -27.96
CA LEU A 42 46.31 -26.20 -29.16
C LEU A 42 46.42 -27.64 -29.72
N PRO A 43 45.58 -27.99 -30.72
CA PRO A 43 46.13 -27.96 -32.09
C PRO A 43 45.19 -27.41 -33.18
N LYS A 44 45.83 -26.99 -34.28
CA LYS A 44 45.30 -26.50 -35.56
C LYS A 44 44.85 -27.64 -36.49
N SER A 45 43.91 -27.34 -37.41
CA SER A 45 43.98 -27.74 -38.84
C SER A 45 43.15 -26.72 -39.66
N ASN A 46 43.67 -25.93 -40.63
CA ASN A 46 44.25 -26.14 -41.97
C ASN A 46 43.25 -26.51 -43.10
N ARG A 47 42.95 -25.58 -44.03
CA ARG A 47 43.32 -25.59 -45.48
C ARG A 47 42.49 -24.57 -46.32
N ILE A 48 43.12 -23.59 -47.01
CA ILE A 48 43.48 -23.49 -48.47
C ILE A 48 42.28 -23.08 -49.36
N GLY A 49 42.33 -22.15 -50.34
CA GLY A 49 43.43 -21.48 -51.08
C GLY A 49 42.96 -20.21 -51.82
N ARG A 50 43.87 -19.23 -52.09
CA ARG A 50 44.60 -18.95 -53.37
C ARG A 50 43.71 -18.34 -54.47
N SER A 51 43.82 -17.04 -54.81
CA SER A 51 44.83 -16.33 -55.67
C SER A 51 44.17 -15.93 -57.01
N GLY A 52 44.04 -14.66 -57.39
CA GLY A 52 45.09 -13.84 -58.00
C GLY A 52 44.48 -12.70 -58.87
N PRO A 53 45.31 -11.79 -59.42
CA PRO A 53 45.00 -10.35 -59.59
C PRO A 53 44.85 -9.91 -61.07
N LEU A 54 44.59 -8.61 -61.35
CA LEU A 54 45.25 -7.84 -62.44
C LEU A 54 44.91 -6.33 -62.40
N ARG A 55 45.88 -5.53 -62.90
CA ARG A 55 46.09 -4.07 -62.82
C ARG A 55 45.33 -3.24 -63.88
N GLY A 56 45.19 -1.93 -63.64
CA GLY A 56 45.05 -0.92 -64.70
C GLY A 56 44.91 0.55 -64.23
N SER A 57 46.05 1.27 -64.19
CA SER A 57 46.31 2.73 -64.40
C SER A 57 45.23 3.79 -64.05
N SER A 58 45.43 4.61 -63.00
CA SER A 58 46.06 5.95 -62.99
C SER A 58 45.18 7.12 -63.49
N TYR A 59 44.85 8.06 -62.60
CA TYR A 59 45.13 9.50 -62.74
C TYR A 59 44.83 10.20 -61.40
N ALA A 60 45.79 10.99 -60.92
CA ALA A 60 45.69 11.79 -59.71
C ALA A 60 45.07 13.17 -60.03
N GLY A 61 44.18 13.64 -59.15
CA GLY A 61 43.62 15.00 -59.12
C GLY A 61 43.08 15.30 -57.71
N PRO A 62 43.12 16.56 -57.24
CA PRO A 62 43.34 16.86 -55.82
C PRO A 62 42.09 16.83 -54.91
N LEU A 63 42.40 16.59 -53.64
CA LEU A 63 41.58 16.58 -52.44
C LEU A 63 40.42 17.60 -52.40
N LEU A 64 39.19 17.08 -52.31
CA LEU A 64 38.06 17.73 -51.66
C LEU A 64 37.73 16.90 -50.41
N PRO A 65 37.56 17.51 -49.22
CA PRO A 65 37.17 16.74 -48.04
C PRO A 65 35.77 16.15 -48.25
N PRO A 66 35.51 14.90 -47.82
CA PRO A 66 34.19 14.34 -47.93
C PRO A 66 33.26 15.15 -47.03
N LEU A 67 32.22 15.75 -47.65
CA LEU A 67 31.04 16.24 -46.96
C LEU A 67 30.58 15.15 -45.99
N ARG A 68 30.86 15.33 -44.70
CA ARG A 68 30.18 14.62 -43.62
C ARG A 68 28.70 14.95 -43.80
N ARG A 69 27.98 14.05 -44.47
CA ARG A 69 26.54 13.93 -44.35
C ARG A 69 26.26 13.76 -42.87
N HIS A 70 25.94 14.87 -42.23
CA HIS A 70 25.23 14.84 -40.97
C HIS A 70 23.91 14.15 -41.30
N PHE A 71 23.85 12.84 -41.03
CA PHE A 71 22.59 12.20 -40.70
C PHE A 71 22.13 12.81 -39.38
N ALA A 72 21.68 14.06 -39.44
CA ALA A 72 20.76 14.59 -38.46
C ALA A 72 19.49 13.77 -38.66
N SER A 73 19.30 12.74 -37.84
CA SER A 73 18.00 12.14 -37.66
C SER A 73 17.09 13.25 -37.15
N LYS A 74 16.41 13.96 -38.06
CA LYS A 74 15.23 14.74 -37.72
C LYS A 74 14.23 13.72 -37.18
N SER A 75 14.19 13.55 -35.86
CA SER A 75 13.07 12.92 -35.20
C SER A 75 11.86 13.75 -35.58
N ASN A 76 11.01 13.22 -36.46
CA ASN A 76 9.72 13.84 -36.75
C ASN A 76 8.92 13.79 -35.45
N ALA A 77 8.96 14.87 -34.67
CA ALA A 77 8.11 15.06 -33.50
C ALA A 77 6.68 14.73 -33.90
N SER A 78 6.01 13.90 -33.10
CA SER A 78 4.64 13.47 -33.37
C SER A 78 3.72 14.69 -33.46
N GLU A 79 2.62 14.60 -34.21
CA GLU A 79 1.65 15.71 -34.31
C GLU A 79 1.14 16.14 -32.92
N LEU A 80 0.99 15.16 -32.02
CA LEU A 80 0.68 15.37 -30.62
C LEU A 80 1.73 16.24 -29.91
N GLU A 81 3.01 15.91 -30.07
CA GLU A 81 4.11 16.64 -29.47
C GLU A 81 4.22 18.08 -30.00
N ARG A 82 3.95 18.29 -31.30
CA ARG A 82 3.89 19.64 -31.89
C ARG A 82 2.75 20.47 -31.31
N ARG A 83 1.56 19.87 -31.15
CA ARG A 83 0.42 20.53 -30.49
C ARG A 83 0.75 20.89 -29.05
N ILE A 84 1.30 19.95 -28.27
CA ILE A 84 1.68 20.19 -26.87
C ILE A 84 2.73 21.31 -26.77
N ALA A 85 3.73 21.31 -27.65
CA ALA A 85 4.76 22.34 -27.68
C ALA A 85 4.25 23.73 -28.05
N ALA A 86 3.10 23.84 -28.71
CA ALA A 86 2.46 25.10 -29.05
C ALA A 86 1.62 25.69 -27.91
N ILE A 87 1.32 24.91 -26.86
CA ILE A 87 0.50 25.36 -25.73
C ILE A 87 1.42 26.03 -24.69
N PRO A 88 1.18 27.31 -24.34
CA PRO A 88 1.95 28.00 -23.31
C PRO A 88 1.60 27.48 -21.91
N ILE A 89 2.54 27.63 -20.96
CA ILE A 89 2.37 27.17 -19.57
C ILE A 89 1.12 27.75 -18.88
N GLU A 90 0.70 28.96 -19.25
CA GLU A 90 -0.51 29.63 -18.76
C GLU A 90 -1.80 28.84 -19.06
N ARG A 91 -1.76 27.94 -20.04
CA ARG A 91 -2.88 27.07 -20.45
C ARG A 91 -2.72 25.63 -19.95
N TYR A 92 -1.81 25.39 -19.01
CA TYR A 92 -1.70 24.08 -18.34
C TYR A 92 -2.59 24.07 -17.10
N ARG A 93 -3.25 22.94 -16.80
CA ARG A 93 -4.01 22.75 -15.56
C ARG A 93 -3.70 21.39 -14.98
N ASN A 94 -3.19 21.36 -13.76
CA ASN A 94 -2.89 20.12 -13.05
C ASN A 94 -3.92 19.96 -11.94
N PHE A 95 -4.75 18.93 -12.00
CA PHE A 95 -5.81 18.72 -11.03
C PHE A 95 -6.04 17.27 -10.69
N CYS A 96 -6.61 17.03 -9.51
CA CYS A 96 -7.02 15.71 -9.06
C CYS A 96 -8.54 15.65 -8.83
N ILE A 97 -9.08 14.44 -8.67
CA ILE A 97 -10.47 14.24 -8.25
C ILE A 97 -10.49 13.64 -6.86
N VAL A 98 -11.13 14.37 -5.94
CA VAL A 98 -11.20 14.04 -4.53
C VAL A 98 -12.63 13.65 -4.20
N ALA A 99 -12.82 12.45 -3.66
CA ALA A 99 -14.15 11.93 -3.38
C ALA A 99 -14.11 10.93 -2.23
N HIS A 100 -15.25 10.77 -1.54
CA HIS A 100 -15.49 9.58 -0.73
C HIS A 100 -15.62 8.33 -1.62
N ILE A 101 -15.45 7.15 -1.03
CA ILE A 101 -15.69 5.87 -1.71
C ILE A 101 -17.10 5.86 -2.29
N ASP A 102 -17.25 5.28 -3.47
CA ASP A 102 -18.51 5.17 -4.20
C ASP A 102 -19.16 6.49 -4.65
N HIS A 103 -18.56 7.66 -4.44
CA HIS A 103 -19.09 8.94 -4.96
C HIS A 103 -18.96 9.10 -6.50
N GLY A 104 -18.38 8.11 -7.19
CA GLY A 104 -18.33 8.04 -8.65
C GLY A 104 -17.11 8.72 -9.29
N LYS A 105 -15.97 8.71 -8.59
CA LYS A 105 -14.70 9.28 -9.03
C LYS A 105 -14.19 8.68 -10.36
N SER A 106 -13.98 7.35 -10.42
CA SER A 106 -13.47 6.70 -11.64
C SER A 106 -14.41 6.91 -12.83
N THR A 107 -15.72 6.82 -12.60
CA THR A 107 -16.73 7.08 -13.65
C THR A 107 -16.67 8.53 -14.15
N LEU A 108 -16.40 9.50 -13.26
CA LEU A 108 -16.23 10.88 -13.68
C LEU A 108 -14.95 11.06 -14.51
N SER A 109 -13.84 10.45 -14.09
CA SER A 109 -12.58 10.44 -14.83
C SER A 109 -12.75 9.94 -16.26
N ASP A 110 -13.45 8.82 -16.44
CA ASP A 110 -13.73 8.27 -17.78
C ASP A 110 -14.51 9.27 -18.65
N ARG A 111 -15.54 9.93 -18.09
CA ARG A 111 -16.31 10.93 -18.85
C ARG A 111 -15.46 12.13 -19.26
N LEU A 112 -14.53 12.58 -18.42
CA LEU A 112 -13.60 13.65 -18.80
C LEU A 112 -12.68 13.20 -19.94
N LEU A 113 -12.21 11.95 -19.92
CA LEU A 113 -11.38 11.38 -20.98
C LEU A 113 -12.14 11.24 -22.31
N GLU A 114 -13.41 10.81 -22.27
CA GLU A 114 -14.27 10.73 -23.45
C GLU A 114 -14.52 12.12 -24.05
N ARG A 115 -14.82 13.12 -23.21
CA ARG A 115 -15.12 14.49 -23.66
C ARG A 115 -13.92 15.21 -24.25
N THR A 116 -12.71 14.87 -23.82
CA THR A 116 -11.46 15.39 -24.40
C THR A 116 -11.02 14.62 -25.65
N GLY A 117 -11.75 13.56 -26.04
CA GLY A 117 -11.39 12.70 -27.17
C GLY A 117 -10.15 11.85 -26.91
N THR A 118 -9.72 11.74 -25.65
CA THR A 118 -8.57 10.92 -25.23
C THR A 118 -8.90 9.43 -25.30
N ILE A 119 -10.16 9.06 -25.05
CA ILE A 119 -10.69 7.72 -25.25
C ILE A 119 -11.95 7.76 -26.12
N LEU A 120 -12.21 6.68 -26.85
CA LEU A 120 -13.43 6.54 -27.65
C LEU A 120 -14.64 6.22 -26.73
N PRO A 121 -15.82 6.82 -26.97
CA PRO A 121 -17.04 6.47 -26.25
C PRO A 121 -17.44 5.01 -26.53
N GLY A 122 -17.69 4.20 -25.49
CA GLY A 122 -18.16 2.83 -25.67
C GLY A 122 -18.22 2.00 -24.38
N ASP A 123 -19.08 0.98 -24.37
CA ASP A 123 -19.29 0.09 -23.21
C ASP A 123 -18.06 -0.76 -22.83
N SER A 124 -17.08 -0.90 -23.74
CA SER A 124 -15.82 -1.61 -23.51
C SER A 124 -14.80 -0.84 -22.66
N ASN A 125 -15.02 0.47 -22.43
CA ASN A 125 -14.05 1.39 -21.82
C ASN A 125 -14.55 1.95 -20.48
N LYS A 126 -15.13 1.09 -19.63
CA LYS A 126 -15.51 1.47 -18.26
C LYS A 126 -14.29 1.37 -17.35
N GLN A 127 -14.03 2.42 -16.58
CA GLN A 127 -12.95 2.52 -15.60
C GLN A 127 -11.57 2.30 -16.20
N VAL A 128 -11.22 3.11 -17.21
CA VAL A 128 -9.97 2.95 -17.98
C VAL A 128 -8.73 3.17 -17.11
N LEU A 129 -8.85 4.04 -16.11
CA LEU A 129 -7.78 4.32 -15.16
C LEU A 129 -7.63 3.22 -14.10
N ASP A 130 -8.67 2.42 -13.82
CA ASP A 130 -8.54 1.29 -12.89
C ASP A 130 -7.84 0.13 -13.64
N LYS A 131 -6.51 0.05 -13.47
CA LYS A 131 -5.64 -0.88 -14.21
C LYS A 131 -5.56 -2.25 -13.55
N LEU A 132 -5.83 -2.35 -12.26
CA LEU A 132 -5.75 -3.60 -11.52
C LEU A 132 -7.11 -4.32 -11.53
N ASP A 133 -7.11 -5.64 -11.71
CA ASP A 133 -8.36 -6.42 -11.70
C ASP A 133 -9.12 -6.28 -10.37
N VAL A 134 -8.38 -6.25 -9.24
CA VAL A 134 -8.95 -6.00 -7.91
C VAL A 134 -9.62 -4.63 -7.76
N GLU A 135 -9.16 -3.60 -8.49
CA GLU A 135 -9.79 -2.27 -8.49
C GLU A 135 -11.16 -2.33 -9.14
N ARG A 136 -11.25 -3.05 -10.27
CA ARG A 136 -12.50 -3.25 -11.02
C ARG A 136 -13.50 -4.13 -10.27
N GLU A 137 -13.04 -5.22 -9.66
CA GLU A 137 -13.90 -6.13 -8.90
C GLU A 137 -14.49 -5.47 -7.64
N ARG A 138 -13.69 -4.66 -6.94
CA ARG A 138 -14.10 -4.01 -5.70
C ARG A 138 -14.68 -2.61 -5.90
N GLY A 139 -14.57 -2.03 -7.10
CA GLY A 139 -15.03 -0.68 -7.41
C GLY A 139 -14.25 0.43 -6.69
N ILE A 140 -12.99 0.19 -6.34
CA ILE A 140 -12.13 1.14 -5.62
C ILE A 140 -10.87 1.44 -6.43
N THR A 141 -10.36 2.67 -6.34
CA THR A 141 -9.03 3.01 -6.84
C THR A 141 -8.02 2.81 -5.73
N VAL A 142 -7.03 1.96 -5.99
CA VAL A 142 -5.98 1.60 -5.03
C VAL A 142 -4.73 2.40 -5.30
N LYS A 143 -4.34 2.55 -6.57
CA LYS A 143 -3.16 3.31 -6.98
C LYS A 143 -3.52 4.55 -7.75
N ALA A 144 -2.90 5.68 -7.41
CA ALA A 144 -3.08 6.90 -8.18
C ALA A 144 -2.66 6.71 -9.65
N GLN A 145 -3.52 7.07 -10.59
CA GLN A 145 -3.20 7.06 -12.02
C GLN A 145 -3.23 8.46 -12.59
N THR A 146 -2.31 8.73 -13.50
CA THR A 146 -2.23 10.01 -14.18
C THR A 146 -2.60 9.87 -15.64
N CYS A 147 -3.31 10.87 -16.15
CA CYS A 147 -3.63 10.98 -17.56
C CYS A 147 -3.51 12.45 -17.99
N THR A 148 -3.01 12.64 -19.18
CA THR A 148 -2.94 13.94 -19.83
C THR A 148 -4.10 14.03 -20.81
N MET A 149 -4.67 15.21 -20.95
CA MET A 149 -5.81 15.51 -21.83
C MET A 149 -5.56 16.85 -22.56
N LEU A 150 -5.98 16.93 -23.80
CA LEU A 150 -5.94 18.09 -24.68
C LEU A 150 -7.38 18.54 -24.85
N TYR A 151 -7.64 19.78 -24.45
CA TYR A 151 -8.98 20.33 -24.48
C TYR A 151 -8.99 21.64 -25.24
N ASN A 152 -9.83 21.74 -26.26
CA ASN A 152 -10.02 23.01 -26.97
C ASN A 152 -11.12 23.81 -26.26
N TYR A 153 -10.75 24.95 -25.69
CA TYR A 153 -11.67 25.87 -25.02
C TYR A 153 -11.67 27.22 -25.74
N LYS A 154 -12.84 27.63 -26.25
CA LYS A 154 -13.04 28.90 -26.97
C LYS A 154 -12.02 29.11 -28.13
N GLY A 155 -11.60 28.04 -28.80
CA GLY A 155 -10.66 28.08 -29.92
C GLY A 155 -9.18 27.97 -29.52
N GLU A 156 -8.87 27.89 -28.22
CA GLU A 156 -7.51 27.72 -27.72
C GLU A 156 -7.31 26.32 -27.13
N ASP A 157 -6.16 25.70 -27.41
CA ASP A 157 -5.80 24.39 -26.85
C ASP A 157 -5.22 24.55 -25.42
N TYR A 158 -5.72 23.73 -24.50
CA TYR A 158 -5.28 23.59 -23.11
C TYR A 158 -4.72 22.20 -22.86
N LEU A 159 -3.69 22.13 -22.01
CA LEU A 159 -3.10 20.88 -21.56
C LEU A 159 -3.55 20.60 -20.12
N LEU A 160 -4.29 19.53 -19.94
CA LEU A 160 -4.90 19.16 -18.67
C LEU A 160 -4.22 17.89 -18.15
N HIS A 161 -3.69 17.93 -16.93
CA HIS A 161 -3.15 16.77 -16.25
C HIS A 161 -4.12 16.36 -15.14
N LEU A 162 -4.75 15.19 -15.31
CA LEU A 162 -5.65 14.58 -14.34
C LEU A 162 -4.87 13.55 -13.50
N VAL A 163 -5.01 13.64 -12.19
CA VAL A 163 -4.55 12.63 -11.23
C VAL A 163 -5.77 12.01 -10.55
N ASP A 164 -6.01 10.74 -10.80
CA ASP A 164 -7.09 9.99 -10.15
C ASP A 164 -6.59 9.42 -8.82
N THR A 165 -7.07 9.95 -7.69
CA THR A 165 -6.52 9.62 -6.36
C THR A 165 -7.34 8.56 -5.62
N PRO A 166 -6.76 7.66 -4.81
CA PRO A 166 -7.53 6.75 -3.98
C PRO A 166 -8.52 7.47 -3.05
N GLY A 167 -9.69 6.89 -2.80
CA GLY A 167 -10.70 7.45 -1.90
C GLY A 167 -10.63 6.96 -0.46
N HIS A 168 -9.84 5.92 -0.18
CA HIS A 168 -9.79 5.25 1.12
C HIS A 168 -8.63 5.75 2.01
N VAL A 169 -8.86 5.75 3.33
CA VAL A 169 -7.97 6.29 4.36
C VAL A 169 -6.62 5.58 4.44
N ASP A 170 -6.61 4.25 4.26
CA ASP A 170 -5.38 3.44 4.13
C ASP A 170 -4.39 3.97 3.06
N PHE A 171 -4.87 4.72 2.06
CA PHE A 171 -4.06 5.26 0.97
C PHE A 171 -3.86 6.78 1.08
N ARG A 172 -4.05 7.37 2.26
CA ARG A 172 -3.86 8.82 2.50
C ARG A 172 -2.49 9.31 2.06
N ALA A 173 -1.44 8.52 2.27
CA ALA A 173 -0.10 8.86 1.79
C ALA A 173 -0.06 9.03 0.26
N GLU A 174 -0.82 8.25 -0.51
CA GLU A 174 -0.91 8.41 -1.97
C GLU A 174 -1.67 9.66 -2.37
N VAL A 175 -2.72 9.97 -1.63
CA VAL A 175 -3.56 11.15 -1.83
C VAL A 175 -2.72 12.42 -1.62
N THR A 176 -1.97 12.52 -0.52
CA THR A 176 -1.08 13.66 -0.26
C THR A 176 0.01 13.81 -1.33
N ARG A 177 0.60 12.70 -1.80
CA ARG A 177 1.58 12.74 -2.91
C ARG A 177 0.98 13.29 -4.20
N SER A 178 -0.24 12.87 -4.50
CA SER A 178 -0.96 13.33 -5.69
C SER A 178 -1.28 14.82 -5.62
N TYR A 179 -1.66 15.32 -4.44
CA TYR A 179 -1.95 16.75 -4.22
C TYR A 179 -0.73 17.63 -4.48
N ALA A 180 0.46 17.20 -4.05
CA ALA A 180 1.70 17.92 -4.34
C ALA A 180 2.01 18.01 -5.85
N SER A 181 1.38 17.18 -6.69
CA SER A 181 1.51 17.25 -8.15
C SER A 181 0.45 18.13 -8.85
N CYS A 182 -0.55 18.60 -8.11
CA CYS A 182 -1.68 19.36 -8.62
C CYS A 182 -1.61 20.85 -8.20
N GLY A 183 -2.43 21.68 -8.84
CA GLY A 183 -2.73 23.07 -8.44
C GLY A 183 -4.20 23.29 -8.08
N GLY A 184 -5.06 22.28 -8.32
CA GLY A 184 -6.45 22.28 -7.89
C GLY A 184 -7.02 20.88 -7.75
N ALA A 185 -8.22 20.78 -7.20
CA ALA A 185 -8.93 19.53 -6.99
C ALA A 185 -10.43 19.67 -7.28
N LEU A 186 -11.01 18.67 -7.94
CA LEU A 186 -12.45 18.50 -8.06
C LEU A 186 -12.96 17.82 -6.79
N LEU A 187 -13.72 18.54 -5.96
CA LEU A 187 -14.31 18.01 -4.74
C LEU A 187 -15.67 17.37 -5.05
N LEU A 188 -15.68 16.04 -5.19
CA LEU A 188 -16.83 15.27 -5.64
C LEU A 188 -17.70 14.80 -4.46
N VAL A 189 -18.94 15.28 -4.41
CA VAL A 189 -19.92 14.93 -3.37
C VAL A 189 -21.13 14.26 -4.02
N ASP A 190 -21.59 13.14 -3.47
CA ASP A 190 -22.78 12.45 -3.94
C ASP A 190 -24.05 13.21 -3.51
N ALA A 191 -24.93 13.54 -4.46
CA ALA A 191 -26.18 14.25 -4.20
C ALA A 191 -27.13 13.49 -3.25
N SER A 192 -27.05 12.16 -3.23
CA SER A 192 -27.91 11.31 -2.39
C SER A 192 -27.38 11.14 -0.97
N GLN A 193 -26.06 10.99 -0.82
CA GLN A 193 -25.42 10.72 0.47
C GLN A 193 -25.01 12.00 1.20
N GLY A 194 -24.63 13.05 0.47
CA GLY A 194 -24.07 14.28 1.01
C GLY A 194 -22.61 14.16 1.42
N ILE A 195 -22.13 15.11 2.23
CA ILE A 195 -20.76 15.12 2.74
C ILE A 195 -20.54 13.95 3.71
N GLN A 196 -19.42 13.25 3.57
CA GLN A 196 -19.01 12.12 4.40
C GLN A 196 -17.68 12.41 5.10
N ALA A 197 -17.30 11.62 6.11
CA ALA A 197 -16.05 11.80 6.88
C ALA A 197 -14.82 11.97 5.98
N GLN A 198 -14.67 11.09 4.97
CA GLN A 198 -13.51 11.13 4.07
C GLN A 198 -13.51 12.37 3.17
N THR A 199 -14.69 12.89 2.80
CA THR A 199 -14.79 14.15 2.05
C THR A 199 -14.23 15.30 2.89
N VAL A 200 -14.54 15.34 4.19
CA VAL A 200 -14.03 16.36 5.13
C VAL A 200 -12.52 16.21 5.34
N SER A 201 -12.06 14.99 5.62
CA SER A 201 -10.63 14.69 5.79
C SER A 201 -9.80 15.08 4.55
N ASN A 202 -10.28 14.70 3.36
CA ASN A 202 -9.61 15.05 2.11
C ASN A 202 -9.70 16.54 1.76
N PHE A 203 -10.81 17.22 2.11
CA PHE A 203 -10.93 18.67 1.97
C PHE A 203 -9.85 19.38 2.79
N HIS A 204 -9.68 19.03 4.06
CA HIS A 204 -8.65 19.64 4.91
C HIS A 204 -7.24 19.38 4.38
N LEU A 205 -6.97 18.18 3.85
CA LEU A 205 -5.69 17.86 3.21
C LEU A 205 -5.44 18.72 1.96
N ALA A 206 -6.46 18.88 1.11
CA ALA A 206 -6.34 19.69 -0.10
C ALA A 206 -6.20 21.19 0.23
N PHE A 207 -6.92 21.67 1.23
CA PHE A 207 -6.83 23.04 1.75
C PHE A 207 -5.45 23.32 2.35
N ALA A 208 -4.89 22.39 3.13
CA ALA A 208 -3.54 22.52 3.69
C ALA A 208 -2.42 22.51 2.62
N GLN A 209 -2.73 22.10 1.39
CA GLN A 209 -1.82 22.14 0.23
C GLN A 209 -2.12 23.31 -0.71
N ASP A 210 -2.94 24.28 -0.28
CA ASP A 210 -3.33 25.46 -1.05
C ASP A 210 -3.92 25.13 -2.45
N LEU A 211 -4.62 24.00 -2.58
CA LEU A 211 -5.25 23.61 -3.85
C LEU A 211 -6.53 24.41 -4.10
N ALA A 212 -6.71 24.88 -5.34
CA ALA A 212 -7.97 25.46 -5.77
C ALA A 212 -9.08 24.39 -5.84
N LEU A 213 -10.14 24.55 -5.06
CA LEU A 213 -11.22 23.57 -4.94
C LEU A 213 -12.39 23.92 -5.86
N VAL A 214 -12.82 22.96 -6.67
CA VAL A 214 -14.02 23.07 -7.51
C VAL A 214 -15.05 22.06 -7.02
N PRO A 215 -16.14 22.50 -6.35
CA PRO A 215 -17.17 21.59 -5.86
C PRO A 215 -17.99 21.00 -7.01
N VAL A 216 -18.15 19.68 -7.02
CA VAL A 216 -18.91 18.93 -8.02
C VAL A 216 -19.89 18.02 -7.30
N ILE A 217 -21.18 18.16 -7.59
CA ILE A 217 -22.25 17.36 -6.99
C ILE A 217 -22.64 16.26 -7.98
N ASN A 218 -22.27 15.01 -7.69
CA ASN A 218 -22.49 13.87 -8.58
C ASN A 218 -23.82 13.15 -8.31
N LYS A 219 -24.20 12.24 -9.21
CA LYS A 219 -25.37 11.35 -9.12
C LYS A 219 -26.72 12.07 -9.03
N VAL A 220 -26.83 13.24 -9.67
CA VAL A 220 -28.10 13.99 -9.76
C VAL A 220 -29.20 13.26 -10.55
N ASP A 221 -28.88 12.13 -11.18
CA ASP A 221 -29.83 11.24 -11.84
C ASP A 221 -30.59 10.32 -10.87
N MET A 222 -30.13 10.17 -9.63
CA MET A 222 -30.78 9.29 -8.65
C MET A 222 -32.09 9.90 -8.13
N PRO A 223 -33.15 9.10 -7.94
CA PRO A 223 -34.40 9.58 -7.33
C PRO A 223 -34.22 10.12 -5.90
N SER A 224 -33.19 9.65 -5.20
CA SER A 224 -32.82 10.08 -3.85
C SER A 224 -31.86 11.27 -3.83
N ALA A 225 -31.54 11.87 -4.98
CA ALA A 225 -30.63 13.01 -5.05
C ALA A 225 -31.28 14.28 -4.46
N ASP A 226 -30.58 14.92 -3.52
CA ASP A 226 -31.02 16.15 -2.85
C ASP A 226 -29.92 17.21 -2.99
N VAL A 227 -29.90 17.87 -4.16
CA VAL A 227 -28.90 18.90 -4.48
C VAL A 227 -28.98 20.12 -3.55
N PRO A 228 -30.16 20.68 -3.23
CA PRO A 228 -30.26 21.81 -2.30
C PRO A 228 -29.63 21.54 -0.94
N ARG A 229 -29.90 20.36 -0.36
CA ARG A 229 -29.29 19.97 0.92
C ARG A 229 -27.76 19.89 0.83
N VAL A 230 -27.22 19.31 -0.24
CA VAL A 230 -25.77 19.19 -0.41
C VAL A 230 -25.10 20.56 -0.63
N LEU A 231 -25.77 21.50 -1.28
CA LEU A 231 -25.27 22.87 -1.42
C LEU A 231 -25.15 23.57 -0.07
N GLU A 232 -26.17 23.47 0.78
CA GLU A 232 -26.16 24.01 2.15
C GLU A 232 -25.04 23.37 2.99
N GLN A 233 -24.83 22.06 2.84
CA GLN A 233 -23.73 21.34 3.48
C GLN A 233 -22.37 21.87 3.03
N ILE A 234 -22.16 22.09 1.73
CA ILE A 234 -20.90 22.62 1.19
C ILE A 234 -20.62 24.03 1.74
N GLU A 235 -21.64 24.89 1.81
CA GLU A 235 -21.52 26.24 2.39
C GLU A 235 -21.13 26.17 3.87
N THR A 236 -21.85 25.38 4.65
CA THR A 236 -21.69 25.33 6.10
C THR A 236 -20.39 24.63 6.53
N SER A 237 -20.00 23.59 5.80
CA SER A 237 -18.87 22.70 6.15
C SER A 237 -17.54 23.21 5.66
N PHE A 238 -17.53 23.72 4.43
CA PHE A 238 -16.32 24.03 3.69
C PHE A 238 -16.18 25.53 3.41
N GLU A 239 -17.18 26.35 3.76
CA GLU A 239 -17.23 27.78 3.47
C GLU A 239 -17.01 28.09 1.98
N LEU A 240 -17.41 27.15 1.12
CA LEU A 240 -17.34 27.29 -0.33
C LEU A 240 -18.65 27.86 -0.88
N ASP A 241 -18.55 28.75 -1.86
CA ASP A 241 -19.70 29.36 -2.52
C ASP A 241 -20.58 28.29 -3.21
N PRO A 242 -21.85 28.12 -2.80
CA PRO A 242 -22.78 27.19 -3.43
C PRO A 242 -22.99 27.45 -4.92
N ALA A 243 -22.92 28.71 -5.37
CA ALA A 243 -23.09 29.04 -6.78
C ALA A 243 -21.94 28.52 -7.65
N SER A 244 -20.79 28.21 -7.04
CA SER A 244 -19.67 27.60 -7.72
C SER A 244 -19.87 26.09 -7.96
N ALA A 245 -20.77 25.42 -7.23
CA ALA A 245 -20.94 23.98 -7.33
C ALA A 245 -21.58 23.54 -8.66
N ILE A 246 -21.04 22.48 -9.25
CA ILE A 246 -21.48 21.98 -10.55
C ILE A 246 -22.28 20.68 -10.35
N PRO A 247 -23.61 20.69 -10.55
CA PRO A 247 -24.42 19.48 -10.46
C PRO A 247 -24.28 18.63 -11.73
N VAL A 248 -23.85 17.39 -11.56
CA VAL A 248 -23.55 16.45 -12.66
C VAL A 248 -24.04 15.03 -12.38
N SER A 249 -24.16 14.25 -13.45
CA SER A 249 -24.31 12.81 -13.39
C SER A 249 -23.22 12.18 -14.24
N ALA A 250 -22.17 11.63 -13.61
CA ALA A 250 -21.11 10.91 -14.30
C ALA A 250 -21.65 9.68 -15.06
N LYS A 251 -22.72 9.06 -14.55
CA LYS A 251 -23.37 7.90 -15.18
C LYS A 251 -24.02 8.25 -16.51
N THR A 252 -24.87 9.28 -16.52
CA THR A 252 -25.63 9.70 -17.72
C THR A 252 -24.86 10.68 -18.60
N GLY A 253 -23.80 11.30 -18.08
CA GLY A 253 -23.05 12.38 -18.75
C GLY A 253 -23.68 13.76 -18.64
N LYS A 254 -24.82 13.90 -17.95
CA LYS A 254 -25.52 15.18 -17.76
C LYS A 254 -24.65 16.14 -16.93
N GLY A 255 -24.44 17.36 -17.42
CA GLY A 255 -23.71 18.42 -16.70
C GLY A 255 -22.19 18.31 -16.72
N VAL A 256 -21.62 17.19 -17.18
CA VAL A 256 -20.16 16.97 -17.23
C VAL A 256 -19.46 17.99 -18.14
N ASP A 257 -20.15 18.47 -19.18
CA ASP A 257 -19.63 19.47 -20.12
C ASP A 257 -19.27 20.81 -19.45
N ALA A 258 -19.82 21.10 -18.26
CA ALA A 258 -19.50 22.30 -17.49
C ALA A 258 -18.22 22.17 -16.65
N ILE A 259 -17.71 20.95 -16.43
CA ILE A 259 -16.55 20.71 -15.56
C ILE A 259 -15.26 21.18 -16.22
N LEU A 260 -15.00 20.82 -17.48
CA LEU A 260 -13.77 21.20 -18.17
C LEU A 260 -13.60 22.73 -18.31
N PRO A 261 -14.65 23.50 -18.67
CA PRO A 261 -14.61 24.97 -18.58
C PRO A 261 -14.26 25.48 -17.18
N ALA A 262 -14.90 24.94 -16.13
CA ALA A 262 -14.63 25.36 -14.76
C ALA A 262 -13.19 25.03 -14.31
N VAL A 263 -12.63 23.89 -14.74
CA VAL A 263 -11.21 23.55 -14.52
C VAL A 263 -10.31 24.60 -15.18
N VAL A 264 -10.60 24.99 -16.42
CA VAL A 264 -9.80 26.01 -17.13
C VAL A 264 -9.87 27.37 -16.45
N GLU A 265 -11.06 27.79 -16.00
CA GLU A 265 -11.31 29.13 -15.45
C GLU A 265 -10.91 29.28 -13.98
N ARG A 266 -11.04 28.22 -13.16
CA ARG A 266 -10.90 28.31 -11.70
C ARG A 266 -9.63 27.71 -11.14
N ILE A 267 -9.03 26.72 -11.82
CA ILE A 267 -7.77 26.12 -11.37
C ILE A 267 -6.61 26.98 -11.87
N PRO A 268 -5.64 27.34 -11.03
CA PRO A 268 -4.49 28.14 -11.46
C PRO A 268 -3.60 27.33 -12.42
N HIS A 269 -2.92 28.04 -13.32
CA HIS A 269 -1.86 27.44 -14.11
C HIS A 269 -0.63 27.15 -13.22
N PRO A 270 0.19 26.14 -13.56
CA PRO A 270 1.43 25.92 -12.86
C PRO A 270 2.36 27.13 -12.99
N THR A 271 3.12 27.41 -11.93
CA THR A 271 4.19 28.40 -11.92
C THR A 271 5.52 27.68 -12.17
N GLY A 272 6.28 28.14 -13.15
CA GLY A 272 7.52 27.49 -13.56
C GLY A 272 8.18 28.20 -14.73
N ASP A 273 9.50 28.11 -14.82
CA ASP A 273 10.29 28.69 -15.91
C ASP A 273 11.17 27.62 -16.56
N GLU A 274 11.10 27.51 -17.89
CA GLU A 274 11.89 26.54 -18.66
C GLU A 274 13.40 26.84 -18.67
N THR A 275 13.78 28.09 -18.37
CA THR A 275 15.19 28.55 -18.40
C THR A 275 15.92 28.33 -17.08
N LYS A 276 15.19 28.10 -15.99
CA LYS A 276 15.76 27.82 -14.68
C LYS A 276 16.36 26.41 -14.61
N PRO A 277 17.24 26.16 -13.61
CA PRO A 277 17.71 24.82 -13.32
C PRO A 277 16.57 23.81 -13.19
N LEU A 278 16.80 22.57 -13.63
CA LEU A 278 15.81 21.52 -13.56
C LEU A 278 15.41 21.29 -12.09
N LYS A 279 14.12 21.42 -11.79
CA LYS A 279 13.55 21.06 -10.50
C LYS A 279 12.36 20.12 -10.73
N MET A 280 12.61 18.84 -10.52
CA MET A 280 11.68 17.75 -10.81
C MET A 280 11.35 17.01 -9.51
N LEU A 281 10.06 16.92 -9.16
CA LEU A 281 9.58 16.19 -8.00
C LEU A 281 9.17 14.77 -8.39
N LEU A 282 9.66 13.77 -7.65
CA LEU A 282 9.19 12.39 -7.76
C LEU A 282 7.86 12.21 -7.03
N VAL A 283 6.78 12.03 -7.79
CA VAL A 283 5.41 11.90 -7.28
C VAL A 283 5.08 10.45 -6.95
N ASP A 284 5.37 9.54 -7.89
CA ASP A 284 5.11 8.11 -7.75
C ASP A 284 6.13 7.28 -8.55
N SER A 285 6.16 5.97 -8.33
CA SER A 285 6.98 5.05 -9.12
C SER A 285 6.32 3.69 -9.29
N TRP A 286 6.70 2.98 -10.34
CA TRP A 286 6.33 1.59 -10.55
C TRP A 286 7.47 0.85 -11.25
N TYR A 287 7.42 -0.48 -11.18
CA TYR A 287 8.42 -1.32 -11.82
C TYR A 287 7.92 -1.83 -13.17
N ASP A 288 8.76 -1.72 -14.18
CA ASP A 288 8.58 -2.29 -15.50
C ASP A 288 9.67 -3.33 -15.77
N ASN A 289 9.28 -4.50 -16.28
CA ASN A 289 10.20 -5.62 -16.50
C ASN A 289 11.33 -5.32 -17.49
N PHE A 290 11.12 -4.38 -18.43
CA PHE A 290 12.09 -4.02 -19.47
C PHE A 290 12.80 -2.71 -19.18
N LYS A 291 12.08 -1.73 -18.62
CA LYS A 291 12.60 -0.37 -18.37
C LYS A 291 13.18 -0.21 -16.96
N GLY A 292 12.92 -1.15 -16.05
CA GLY A 292 13.25 -1.03 -14.63
C GLY A 292 12.27 -0.10 -13.93
N VAL A 293 12.74 0.66 -12.93
CA VAL A 293 11.89 1.60 -12.19
C VAL A 293 11.54 2.78 -13.10
N VAL A 294 10.24 2.98 -13.32
CA VAL A 294 9.68 4.14 -14.01
C VAL A 294 9.17 5.13 -12.95
N LEU A 295 9.57 6.38 -13.10
CA LEU A 295 9.25 7.46 -12.20
C LEU A 295 8.13 8.32 -12.79
N LEU A 296 7.07 8.56 -12.04
CA LEU A 296 6.11 9.62 -12.30
C LEU A 296 6.64 10.91 -11.68
N VAL A 297 6.80 11.94 -12.49
CA VAL A 297 7.42 13.18 -12.08
C VAL A 297 6.58 14.39 -12.45
N ARG A 298 6.65 15.43 -11.60
CA ARG A 298 6.19 16.78 -11.91
C ARG A 298 7.41 17.67 -12.10
N VAL A 299 7.49 18.33 -13.25
CA VAL A 299 8.54 19.33 -13.51
C VAL A 299 8.02 20.69 -13.04
N PHE A 300 8.69 21.30 -12.06
CA PHE A 300 8.37 22.65 -11.60
C PHE A 300 9.13 23.70 -12.40
N ASP A 301 10.45 23.51 -12.53
CA ASP A 301 11.34 24.41 -13.26
C ASP A 301 12.23 23.61 -14.22
N GLY A 302 12.66 24.26 -15.29
CA GLY A 302 13.55 23.73 -16.30
C GLY A 302 12.88 22.76 -17.28
N GLN A 303 13.72 21.95 -17.92
CA GLN A 303 13.31 20.94 -18.90
C GLN A 303 14.22 19.72 -18.80
N ILE A 304 13.70 18.56 -19.21
CA ILE A 304 14.44 17.30 -19.19
C ILE A 304 14.25 16.53 -20.50
N ARG A 305 15.34 16.01 -21.03
CA ARG A 305 15.40 15.27 -22.30
C ARG A 305 16.10 13.92 -22.11
N ALA A 306 15.86 13.02 -23.06
CA ALA A 306 16.63 11.78 -23.15
C ALA A 306 18.12 12.08 -23.34
N GLY A 307 18.98 11.46 -22.52
CA GLY A 307 20.43 11.66 -22.51
C GLY A 307 20.94 12.62 -21.43
N ASP A 308 20.05 13.38 -20.76
CA ASP A 308 20.48 14.30 -19.70
C ASP A 308 20.98 13.54 -18.47
N ASN A 309 21.93 14.14 -17.75
CA ASN A 309 22.44 13.58 -16.51
C ASN A 309 21.85 14.33 -15.31
N VAL A 310 21.13 13.59 -14.47
CA VAL A 310 20.43 14.12 -13.30
C VAL A 310 20.98 13.52 -12.02
N VAL A 311 20.81 14.22 -10.91
CA VAL A 311 21.15 13.78 -9.56
C VAL A 311 19.92 13.86 -8.67
N SER A 312 19.74 12.84 -7.85
CA SER A 312 18.77 12.83 -6.76
C SER A 312 19.36 13.60 -5.58
N LEU A 313 18.65 14.64 -5.09
CA LEU A 313 19.11 15.41 -3.94
C LEU A 313 18.94 14.64 -2.62
N GLY A 314 17.97 13.74 -2.52
CA GLY A 314 17.69 12.93 -1.34
C GLY A 314 18.59 11.70 -1.18
N THR A 315 19.23 11.22 -2.24
CA THR A 315 20.18 10.08 -2.19
C THR A 315 21.60 10.43 -2.64
N GLY A 316 21.79 11.53 -3.37
CA GLY A 316 23.07 11.90 -4.00
C GLY A 316 23.44 11.05 -5.22
N MET A 317 22.57 10.13 -5.63
CA MET A 317 22.84 9.21 -6.74
C MET A 317 22.65 9.90 -8.09
N LYS A 318 23.53 9.57 -9.04
CA LYS A 318 23.54 10.14 -10.40
C LYS A 318 22.97 9.16 -11.40
N TYR A 319 22.12 9.65 -12.30
CA TYR A 319 21.44 8.86 -13.31
C TYR A 319 21.49 9.55 -14.68
N THR A 320 21.43 8.76 -15.74
CA THR A 320 21.28 9.25 -17.11
C THR A 320 19.87 8.96 -17.58
N VAL A 321 19.18 9.97 -18.10
CA VAL A 321 17.80 9.88 -18.57
C VAL A 321 17.74 9.01 -19.82
N GLY A 322 16.95 7.95 -19.79
CA GLY A 322 16.75 7.05 -20.92
C GLY A 322 15.68 7.57 -21.86
N GLN A 323 14.47 7.78 -21.33
CA GLN A 323 13.32 8.31 -22.07
C GLN A 323 12.43 9.11 -21.12
N VAL A 324 11.77 10.10 -21.71
CA VAL A 324 10.74 10.90 -21.06
C VAL A 324 9.43 10.76 -21.84
N GLY A 325 8.29 10.94 -21.18
CA GLY A 325 7.00 10.86 -21.86
C GLY A 325 5.83 11.27 -20.96
N ILE A 326 4.62 11.20 -21.52
CA ILE A 326 3.36 11.49 -20.81
C ILE A 326 2.42 10.28 -20.87
N GLN A 327 1.43 10.24 -20.00
CA GLN A 327 0.33 9.26 -20.06
C GLN A 327 -0.83 9.88 -20.84
N TYR A 328 -1.26 9.34 -21.99
CA TYR A 328 -2.36 9.91 -22.80
C TYR A 328 -2.95 8.90 -23.81
N PRO A 329 -3.94 8.03 -23.50
CA PRO A 329 -4.23 7.50 -22.16
C PRO A 329 -3.13 6.54 -21.69
N ASP A 330 -2.40 5.93 -22.62
CA ASP A 330 -1.25 5.06 -22.39
C ASP A 330 0.08 5.83 -22.48
N ALA A 331 1.16 5.17 -22.05
CA ALA A 331 2.50 5.74 -22.01
C ALA A 331 3.00 6.13 -23.41
N THR A 332 3.00 7.44 -23.69
CA THR A 332 3.39 8.03 -24.97
C THR A 332 4.74 8.74 -24.84
N PRO A 333 5.81 8.28 -25.52
CA PRO A 333 7.12 8.92 -25.48
C PRO A 333 7.08 10.37 -25.99
N GLN A 334 7.90 11.24 -25.39
CA GLN A 334 8.11 12.63 -25.80
C GLN A 334 9.61 12.90 -25.93
N SER A 335 10.01 13.93 -26.69
CA SER A 335 11.42 14.34 -26.76
C SER A 335 11.87 15.15 -25.54
N VAL A 336 10.94 15.88 -24.92
CA VAL A 336 11.19 16.78 -23.78
C VAL A 336 9.98 16.82 -22.85
N LEU A 337 10.24 16.86 -21.54
CA LEU A 337 9.27 17.32 -20.54
C LEU A 337 9.68 18.70 -20.04
N ARG A 338 8.71 19.61 -19.96
CA ARG A 338 8.89 21.03 -19.65
C ARG A 338 8.27 21.39 -18.29
N ALA A 339 8.66 22.55 -17.75
CA ALA A 339 8.05 23.15 -16.57
C ALA A 339 6.52 23.13 -16.64
N GLY A 340 5.89 22.75 -15.54
CA GLY A 340 4.46 22.59 -15.38
C GLY A 340 3.89 21.23 -15.80
N GLN A 341 4.63 20.41 -16.55
CA GLN A 341 4.14 19.11 -17.03
C GLN A 341 4.28 18.00 -15.99
N VAL A 342 3.33 17.07 -16.03
CA VAL A 342 3.38 15.79 -15.32
C VAL A 342 3.64 14.69 -16.35
N GLY A 343 4.66 13.86 -16.10
CA GLY A 343 5.08 12.84 -17.05
C GLY A 343 5.83 11.70 -16.39
N TYR A 344 6.24 10.72 -17.19
CA TYR A 344 7.07 9.62 -16.74
C TYR A 344 8.52 9.75 -17.24
N VAL A 345 9.45 9.26 -16.43
CA VAL A 345 10.88 9.21 -16.73
C VAL A 345 11.42 7.85 -16.33
N PHE A 346 12.26 7.25 -17.17
CA PHE A 346 13.09 6.12 -16.73
C PHE A 346 14.55 6.35 -17.13
N PHE A 347 15.46 5.74 -16.37
CA PHE A 347 16.90 5.91 -16.54
C PHE A 347 17.53 4.82 -17.40
N ASN A 348 18.67 5.12 -18.03
CA ASN A 348 19.46 4.15 -18.77
C ASN A 348 20.96 4.30 -18.42
N PRO A 349 21.57 3.36 -17.67
CA PRO A 349 20.99 2.11 -17.18
C PRO A 349 19.87 2.34 -16.15
N GLY A 350 18.86 1.46 -16.19
CA GLY A 350 17.70 1.53 -15.29
C GLY A 350 18.10 1.44 -13.83
N MET A 351 17.32 2.10 -12.97
CA MET A 351 17.51 2.04 -11.52
C MET A 351 17.28 0.59 -11.05
N LYS A 352 18.29 0.02 -10.39
CA LYS A 352 18.30 -1.41 -10.02
C LYS A 352 17.44 -1.71 -8.79
N LYS A 353 17.42 -0.81 -7.82
CA LYS A 353 16.67 -0.96 -6.57
C LYS A 353 15.56 0.06 -6.53
N ILE A 354 14.33 -0.40 -6.37
CA ILE A 354 13.19 0.53 -6.23
C ILE A 354 13.29 1.38 -4.96
N GLN A 355 13.99 0.91 -3.93
CA GLN A 355 14.24 1.64 -2.69
C GLN A 355 15.01 2.96 -2.92
N ASP A 356 15.80 3.04 -4.01
CA ASP A 356 16.56 4.25 -4.35
C ASP A 356 15.63 5.38 -4.87
N ALA A 357 14.44 5.05 -5.39
CA ALA A 357 13.46 6.02 -5.87
C ALA A 357 12.64 6.66 -4.73
N LYS A 358 13.29 7.41 -3.83
CA LYS A 358 12.60 8.01 -2.67
C LYS A 358 11.44 8.92 -3.09
N LEU A 359 10.22 8.57 -2.71
CA LEU A 359 9.06 9.41 -3.03
C LEU A 359 9.21 10.80 -2.40
N GLY A 360 8.93 11.85 -3.15
CA GLY A 360 9.11 13.23 -2.70
C GLY A 360 10.53 13.75 -2.86
N ASP A 361 11.43 12.92 -3.38
CA ASP A 361 12.77 13.34 -3.76
C ASP A 361 12.73 14.32 -4.92
N THR A 362 13.71 15.22 -4.93
CA THR A 362 13.90 16.23 -5.97
C THR A 362 15.10 15.85 -6.82
N PHE A 363 14.86 15.79 -8.13
CA PHE A 363 15.89 15.57 -9.12
C PHE A 363 16.25 16.88 -9.80
N THR A 364 17.56 17.10 -9.99
CA THR A 364 18.09 18.25 -10.70
C THR A 364 19.27 17.86 -11.59
N THR A 365 19.71 18.76 -12.45
CA THR A 365 20.90 18.63 -13.28
C THR A 365 22.15 18.58 -12.42
N ILE A 366 23.15 17.77 -12.79
CA ILE A 366 24.38 17.57 -11.97
C ILE A 366 25.08 18.90 -11.63
N GLN A 367 25.03 19.87 -12.54
CA GLN A 367 25.69 21.17 -12.37
C GLN A 367 24.99 22.06 -11.34
N ASP A 368 23.69 21.88 -11.15
CA ASP A 368 22.86 22.76 -10.33
C ASP A 368 22.53 22.16 -8.95
N ALA A 369 23.13 21.01 -8.63
CA ALA A 369 22.90 20.25 -7.41
C ALA A 369 23.14 21.06 -6.12
N GLU A 370 24.07 22.02 -6.16
CA GLU A 370 24.40 22.89 -5.02
C GLU A 370 23.51 24.14 -4.93
N ILE A 371 22.77 24.47 -6.00
CA ILE A 371 21.97 25.69 -6.12
C ILE A 371 20.50 25.41 -5.81
N VAL A 372 20.00 24.23 -6.18
CA VAL A 372 18.58 23.89 -6.07
C VAL A 372 18.26 23.36 -4.66
N GLU A 373 17.41 24.09 -3.95
CA GLU A 373 16.84 23.60 -2.69
C GLU A 373 15.83 22.47 -2.94
N PRO A 374 15.95 21.32 -2.24
CA PRO A 374 15.04 20.20 -2.39
C PRO A 374 13.64 20.57 -1.90
N TYR A 375 12.62 19.96 -2.51
CA TYR A 375 11.26 20.09 -2.02
C TYR A 375 11.12 19.41 -0.63
N PRO A 376 10.22 19.88 0.25
CA PRO A 376 9.86 19.12 1.45
C PRO A 376 9.42 17.72 1.04
N GLY A 377 10.22 16.72 1.40
CA GLY A 377 9.97 15.32 1.07
C GLY A 377 8.71 14.80 1.74
N PHE A 378 8.24 13.63 1.30
CA PHE A 378 7.11 12.96 1.95
C PHE A 378 7.57 12.16 3.16
N GLU A 379 6.73 12.12 4.19
CA GLU A 379 6.93 11.19 5.30
C GLU A 379 6.64 9.75 4.84
N GLU A 380 7.53 8.82 5.17
CA GLU A 380 7.32 7.41 4.83
C GLU A 380 6.21 6.83 5.71
N PRO A 381 5.16 6.23 5.10
CA PRO A 381 4.03 5.74 5.86
C PRO A 381 4.45 4.48 6.66
N LYS A 382 4.08 4.45 7.94
CA LYS A 382 4.43 3.33 8.83
C LYS A 382 3.38 2.22 8.74
N PRO A 383 3.79 0.94 8.67
CA PRO A 383 2.86 -0.18 8.69
C PRO A 383 2.23 -0.36 10.06
N MET A 384 0.91 -0.48 10.10
CA MET A 384 0.12 -0.65 11.32
C MET A 384 -0.41 -2.08 11.48
N VAL A 385 -0.58 -2.81 10.37
CA VAL A 385 -1.20 -4.14 10.32
C VAL A 385 -0.22 -5.15 9.76
N PHE A 386 -0.02 -6.26 10.45
CA PHE A 386 0.93 -7.30 10.04
C PHE A 386 0.25 -8.65 9.87
N VAL A 387 0.55 -9.34 8.77
CA VAL A 387 0.16 -10.74 8.55
C VAL A 387 1.41 -11.57 8.29
N ALA A 388 1.31 -12.88 8.50
CA ALA A 388 2.29 -13.81 7.98
C ALA A 388 1.70 -14.60 6.81
N ALA A 389 2.49 -14.77 5.76
CA ALA A 389 2.17 -15.55 4.58
C ALA A 389 3.14 -16.73 4.48
N PHE A 390 2.58 -17.94 4.44
CA PHE A 390 3.32 -19.19 4.31
C PHE A 390 2.83 -19.92 3.07
N PRO A 391 3.72 -20.57 2.30
CA PRO A 391 3.26 -21.43 1.22
C PRO A 391 2.63 -22.69 1.83
N THR A 392 1.65 -23.28 1.13
CA THR A 392 1.15 -24.61 1.50
C THR A 392 2.30 -25.60 1.36
N ASP A 393 2.90 -25.77 0.18
CA ASP A 393 4.12 -26.57 0.07
C ASP A 393 5.40 -25.73 0.25
N GLN A 394 6.32 -26.20 1.09
CA GLN A 394 7.62 -25.56 1.28
C GLN A 394 8.49 -25.59 0.02
N SER A 395 8.22 -26.49 -0.93
CA SER A 395 8.87 -26.47 -2.24
C SER A 395 8.61 -25.16 -3.02
N ASP A 396 7.45 -24.53 -2.78
CA ASP A 396 7.03 -23.28 -3.42
C ASP A 396 7.51 -22.02 -2.70
N TYR A 397 8.29 -22.14 -1.60
CA TYR A 397 8.79 -20.97 -0.86
C TYR A 397 9.51 -19.95 -1.76
N THR A 398 10.35 -20.42 -2.68
CA THR A 398 11.09 -19.56 -3.61
C THR A 398 10.13 -18.81 -4.54
N LYS A 399 9.13 -19.52 -5.07
CA LYS A 399 8.11 -18.95 -5.96
C LYS A 399 7.26 -17.91 -5.19
N LEU A 400 6.89 -18.20 -3.95
CA LEU A 400 6.19 -17.26 -3.05
C LEU A 400 7.01 -16.00 -2.80
N ALA A 401 8.29 -16.17 -2.47
CA ALA A 401 9.21 -15.06 -2.25
C ALA A 401 9.34 -14.16 -3.48
N ASP A 402 9.45 -14.77 -4.67
CA ASP A 402 9.58 -14.04 -5.93
C ASP A 402 8.32 -13.22 -6.24
N SER A 403 7.12 -13.79 -6.09
CA SER A 403 5.86 -13.05 -6.36
C SER A 403 5.58 -11.99 -5.30
N ILE A 404 5.82 -12.26 -4.02
CA ILE A 404 5.71 -11.22 -2.98
C ILE A 404 6.67 -10.08 -3.30
N THR A 405 7.92 -10.38 -3.69
CA THR A 405 8.88 -9.36 -4.09
C THR A 405 8.39 -8.58 -5.29
N GLN A 406 7.85 -9.24 -6.33
CA GLN A 406 7.28 -8.59 -7.51
C GLN A 406 6.09 -7.67 -7.17
N LEU A 407 5.20 -8.10 -6.28
CA LEU A 407 4.07 -7.26 -5.83
C LEU A 407 4.56 -6.03 -5.06
N VAL A 408 5.55 -6.20 -4.17
CA VAL A 408 6.15 -5.09 -3.41
C VAL A 408 6.96 -4.15 -4.29
N LEU A 409 7.46 -4.59 -5.45
CA LEU A 409 8.03 -3.68 -6.45
C LEU A 409 7.01 -2.67 -6.99
N ASN A 410 5.72 -2.92 -6.89
CA ASN A 410 4.69 -1.96 -7.30
C ASN A 410 4.04 -1.23 -6.12
N ASP A 411 4.15 -1.80 -4.92
CA ASP A 411 3.62 -1.29 -3.68
C ASP A 411 4.72 -1.19 -2.60
N ARG A 412 5.32 0.00 -2.52
CA ARG A 412 6.38 0.30 -1.55
C ARG A 412 5.87 0.34 -0.11
N SER A 413 4.58 0.55 0.10
CA SER A 413 4.03 0.71 1.45
C SER A 413 4.01 -0.61 2.24
N VAL A 414 4.23 -1.73 1.55
CA VAL A 414 4.36 -3.05 2.16
C VAL A 414 5.78 -3.29 2.67
N THR A 415 5.90 -3.62 3.95
CA THR A 415 7.17 -4.06 4.54
C THR A 415 7.31 -5.57 4.52
N LEU A 416 8.51 -6.06 4.20
CA LEU A 416 8.83 -7.48 4.08
C LEU A 416 9.88 -7.90 5.09
N GLN A 417 9.56 -8.92 5.90
CA GLN A 417 10.53 -9.59 6.78
C GLN A 417 10.39 -11.09 6.63
N LYS A 418 11.50 -11.83 6.75
CA LYS A 418 11.45 -13.30 6.76
C LYS A 418 10.87 -13.77 8.09
N ASP A 419 9.98 -14.76 8.01
CA ASP A 419 9.35 -15.37 9.19
C ASP A 419 9.51 -16.89 9.17
N PHE A 420 9.39 -17.51 10.34
CA PHE A 420 9.48 -18.96 10.49
C PHE A 420 8.47 -19.45 11.51
N SER A 421 7.77 -20.53 11.16
CA SER A 421 6.80 -21.21 12.01
C SER A 421 7.16 -22.68 12.12
N GLU A 422 7.12 -23.24 13.33
CA GLU A 422 7.35 -24.68 13.51
C GLU A 422 6.29 -25.53 12.78
N ALA A 423 5.06 -25.02 12.66
CA ALA A 423 3.95 -25.73 12.04
C ALA A 423 3.88 -25.54 10.51
N LEU A 424 4.24 -24.36 10.01
CA LEU A 424 4.07 -24.01 8.60
C LEU A 424 5.39 -23.87 7.82
N GLY A 425 6.53 -23.92 8.51
CA GLY A 425 7.85 -23.78 7.90
C GLY A 425 8.24 -22.32 7.65
N SER A 426 9.03 -22.09 6.60
CA SER A 426 9.52 -20.76 6.25
C SER A 426 8.42 -19.94 5.56
N GLY A 427 8.34 -18.65 5.90
CA GLY A 427 7.37 -17.73 5.33
C GLY A 427 7.85 -16.28 5.35
N TRP A 428 6.89 -15.38 5.17
CA TRP A 428 7.12 -13.94 5.13
C TRP A 428 6.13 -13.21 6.03
N ARG A 429 6.65 -12.27 6.81
CA ARG A 429 5.86 -11.30 7.57
C ARG A 429 5.70 -10.06 6.69
N LEU A 430 4.45 -9.72 6.40
CA LEU A 430 4.06 -8.57 5.58
C LEU A 430 3.44 -7.51 6.49
N GLY A 431 3.92 -6.27 6.43
CA GLY A 431 3.32 -5.13 7.13
C GLY A 431 2.62 -4.18 6.15
N PHE A 432 1.42 -3.75 6.49
CA PHE A 432 0.52 -2.93 5.69
C PHE A 432 0.07 -1.68 6.45
N LEU A 433 -0.35 -0.66 5.70
CA LEU A 433 -0.88 0.60 6.23
C LEU A 433 -2.19 0.43 7.00
N GLY A 434 -3.03 -0.53 6.58
CA GLY A 434 -4.34 -0.76 7.17
C GLY A 434 -4.96 -2.09 6.72
N SER A 435 -6.19 -2.33 7.17
CA SER A 435 -6.91 -3.58 6.93
C SER A 435 -7.40 -3.73 5.49
N LEU A 436 -7.80 -2.63 4.82
CA LEU A 436 -8.18 -2.68 3.42
C LEU A 436 -6.95 -2.96 2.56
N HIS A 437 -5.86 -2.22 2.78
CA HIS A 437 -4.61 -2.43 2.06
C HIS A 437 -4.14 -3.90 2.18
N CYS A 438 -4.14 -4.46 3.40
CA CYS A 438 -3.87 -5.87 3.63
C CYS A 438 -4.79 -6.78 2.81
N SER A 439 -6.11 -6.55 2.82
CA SER A 439 -7.06 -7.40 2.09
C SER A 439 -6.91 -7.32 0.57
N VAL A 440 -6.57 -6.16 0.02
CA VAL A 440 -6.32 -5.98 -1.41
C VAL A 440 -5.05 -6.72 -1.80
N PHE A 441 -3.98 -6.59 -1.02
CA PHE A 441 -2.73 -7.32 -1.28
C PHE A 441 -2.93 -8.84 -1.21
N GLN A 442 -3.72 -9.33 -0.24
CA GLN A 442 -4.05 -10.74 -0.13
C GLN A 442 -4.77 -11.27 -1.38
N ASP A 443 -5.74 -10.53 -1.91
CA ASP A 443 -6.45 -10.93 -3.12
C ASP A 443 -5.54 -10.93 -4.34
N ARG A 444 -4.69 -9.91 -4.49
CA ARG A 444 -3.69 -9.87 -5.57
C ARG A 444 -2.72 -11.05 -5.49
N LEU A 445 -2.22 -11.35 -4.29
CA LEU A 445 -1.34 -12.49 -4.07
C LEU A 445 -2.04 -13.81 -4.42
N LYS A 446 -3.33 -13.98 -4.06
CA LYS A 446 -4.11 -15.18 -4.42
C LYS A 446 -4.41 -15.27 -5.91
N GLN A 447 -4.63 -14.15 -6.59
CA GLN A 447 -4.86 -14.15 -8.05
C GLN A 447 -3.58 -14.53 -8.81
N GLU A 448 -2.41 -14.02 -8.39
CA GLU A 448 -1.13 -14.31 -9.03
C GLU A 448 -0.56 -15.69 -8.68
N HIS A 449 -0.71 -16.14 -7.42
CA HIS A 449 -0.15 -17.41 -6.94
C HIS A 449 -1.14 -18.57 -6.83
N GLY A 450 -2.43 -18.31 -6.94
CA GLY A 450 -3.49 -19.28 -6.71
C GLY A 450 -3.82 -19.50 -5.23
N ALA A 451 -4.48 -20.63 -4.93
CA ALA A 451 -5.00 -20.97 -3.61
C ALA A 451 -3.96 -21.57 -2.65
N ASP A 452 -2.68 -21.59 -3.02
CA ASP A 452 -1.60 -22.33 -2.35
C ASP A 452 -0.82 -21.50 -1.30
N VAL A 453 -1.41 -20.40 -0.83
CA VAL A 453 -0.82 -19.56 0.22
C VAL A 453 -1.73 -19.51 1.44
N VAL A 454 -1.17 -19.85 2.59
CA VAL A 454 -1.80 -19.70 3.90
C VAL A 454 -1.42 -18.33 4.46
N ILE A 455 -2.41 -17.46 4.64
CA ILE A 455 -2.24 -16.12 5.20
C ILE A 455 -2.89 -16.11 6.58
N THR A 456 -2.14 -15.72 7.61
CA THR A 456 -2.65 -15.64 8.98
C THR A 456 -3.62 -14.47 9.16
N GLU A 457 -4.39 -14.49 10.26
CA GLU A 457 -5.14 -13.30 10.66
C GLU A 457 -4.19 -12.10 10.84
N PRO A 458 -4.65 -10.88 10.50
CA PRO A 458 -3.85 -9.70 10.72
C PRO A 458 -3.75 -9.35 12.20
N THR A 459 -2.60 -8.82 12.57
CA THR A 459 -2.19 -8.52 13.94
C THR A 459 -1.55 -7.15 14.01
N VAL A 460 -1.52 -6.56 15.21
CA VAL A 460 -0.92 -5.24 15.44
C VAL A 460 0.34 -5.38 16.29
N PRO A 461 1.33 -4.49 16.13
CA PRO A 461 2.52 -4.52 16.95
C PRO A 461 2.19 -4.19 18.41
N THR A 462 2.97 -4.73 19.34
CA THR A 462 2.85 -4.45 20.77
C THR A 462 4.16 -3.88 21.29
N LYS A 463 4.09 -2.86 22.14
CA LYS A 463 5.28 -2.25 22.74
C LYS A 463 5.41 -2.75 24.17
N ILE A 464 6.59 -3.25 24.51
CA ILE A 464 6.96 -3.70 25.85
C ILE A 464 7.98 -2.70 26.40
N VAL A 465 7.69 -2.12 27.55
CA VAL A 465 8.66 -1.34 28.32
C VAL A 465 9.08 -2.22 29.49
N TRP A 466 10.32 -2.67 29.43
CA TRP A 466 10.91 -3.53 30.45
C TRP A 466 11.20 -2.74 31.73
N ALA A 467 11.39 -3.44 32.85
CA ALA A 467 11.64 -2.80 34.14
C ALA A 467 12.95 -2.01 34.21
N ASP A 468 13.89 -2.29 33.28
CA ASP A 468 15.15 -1.55 33.11
C ASP A 468 14.97 -0.27 32.25
N GLY A 469 13.76 -0.01 31.76
CA GLY A 469 13.44 1.12 30.89
C GLY A 469 13.72 0.87 29.41
N THR A 470 14.18 -0.33 29.02
CA THR A 470 14.37 -0.66 27.61
C THR A 470 13.02 -0.87 26.92
N GLU A 471 12.89 -0.34 25.70
CA GLU A 471 11.68 -0.44 24.90
C GLU A 471 11.87 -1.46 23.77
N GLU A 472 10.92 -2.38 23.63
CA GLU A 472 10.92 -3.40 22.58
C GLU A 472 9.56 -3.41 21.87
N ILE A 473 9.56 -3.32 20.54
CA ILE A 473 8.34 -3.42 19.73
C ILE A 473 8.26 -4.83 19.14
N VAL A 474 7.35 -5.63 19.66
CA VAL A 474 7.11 -7.00 19.24
C VAL A 474 6.05 -7.01 18.14
N GLN A 475 6.50 -7.35 16.92
CA GLN A 475 5.62 -7.49 15.76
C GLN A 475 5.06 -8.91 15.63
N ASN A 476 5.85 -9.94 15.94
CA ASN A 476 5.44 -11.35 15.85
C ASN A 476 4.86 -11.82 17.19
N PRO A 477 3.58 -12.20 17.27
CA PRO A 477 2.97 -12.73 18.50
C PRO A 477 3.69 -13.96 19.07
N ALA A 478 4.32 -14.79 18.24
CA ALA A 478 5.03 -15.98 18.69
C ALA A 478 6.27 -15.61 19.53
N LEU A 479 6.93 -14.50 19.20
CA LEU A 479 8.08 -13.97 19.95
C LEU A 479 7.67 -13.19 21.20
N PHE A 480 6.38 -12.91 21.37
CA PHE A 480 5.88 -12.26 22.57
C PHE A 480 6.23 -13.11 23.81
N PRO A 481 6.86 -12.52 24.85
CA PRO A 481 7.29 -13.27 26.01
C PRO A 481 6.06 -13.83 26.73
N ASP A 482 6.14 -15.10 27.08
CA ASP A 482 5.02 -15.76 27.76
C ASP A 482 4.97 -15.38 29.25
N ALA A 483 3.84 -15.62 29.92
CA ALA A 483 3.64 -15.34 31.35
C ALA A 483 4.59 -16.14 32.27
N SER A 484 5.30 -17.12 31.71
CA SER A 484 6.38 -17.89 32.33
C SER A 484 7.69 -17.11 32.42
N ASP A 485 7.92 -16.10 31.56
CA ASP A 485 9.07 -15.20 31.65
C ASP A 485 8.88 -14.24 32.84
N HIS A 486 9.79 -14.28 33.81
CA HIS A 486 9.70 -13.43 34.99
C HIS A 486 9.78 -11.93 34.65
N ARG A 487 10.43 -11.57 33.54
CA ARG A 487 10.62 -10.17 33.13
C ARG A 487 9.31 -9.49 32.73
N ILE A 488 8.34 -10.25 32.21
CA ILE A 488 7.05 -9.68 31.76
C ILE A 488 6.20 -9.21 32.94
N ARG A 489 6.37 -9.80 34.14
CA ARG A 489 5.54 -9.46 35.31
C ARG A 489 5.78 -8.04 35.82
N SER A 490 6.98 -7.53 35.60
CA SER A 490 7.38 -6.17 35.95
C SER A 490 7.41 -5.23 34.73
N ALA A 491 7.08 -5.72 33.54
CA ALA A 491 7.07 -4.92 32.33
C ALA A 491 5.71 -4.22 32.17
N GLN A 492 5.74 -3.02 31.59
CA GLN A 492 4.55 -2.31 31.15
C GLN A 492 4.27 -2.67 29.70
N LEU A 493 3.03 -3.07 29.42
CA LEU A 493 2.61 -3.50 28.10
C LEU A 493 1.74 -2.42 27.47
N PHE A 494 2.07 -2.05 26.25
CA PHE A 494 1.37 -1.02 25.50
C PHE A 494 0.82 -1.60 24.20
N GLU A 495 -0.42 -1.23 23.90
CA GLU A 495 -1.04 -1.47 22.59
C GLU A 495 -1.22 -0.15 21.83
N PRO A 496 -1.20 -0.19 20.49
CA PRO A 496 -1.36 1.00 19.68
C PRO A 496 -2.84 1.39 19.61
N PHE A 497 -3.12 2.68 19.77
CA PHE A 497 -4.45 3.24 19.61
C PHE A 497 -4.53 4.08 18.35
N VAL A 498 -5.74 4.16 17.82
CA VAL A 498 -6.11 5.05 16.73
C VAL A 498 -7.21 5.99 17.16
N LYS A 499 -7.14 7.22 16.69
CA LYS A 499 -8.23 8.18 16.79
C LYS A 499 -9.17 7.92 15.63
N ALA A 500 -10.26 7.22 15.90
CA ALA A 500 -11.31 6.91 14.96
C ALA A 500 -12.35 8.04 14.91
N THR A 501 -12.54 8.61 13.72
CA THR A 501 -13.60 9.58 13.42
C THR A 501 -14.70 8.86 12.65
N ILE A 502 -15.88 8.74 13.26
CA ILE A 502 -17.01 8.00 12.70
C ILE A 502 -18.12 9.00 12.36
N THR A 503 -18.55 9.05 11.11
CA THR A 503 -19.67 9.90 10.69
C THR A 503 -20.86 9.03 10.32
N MET A 504 -22.04 9.38 10.85
CA MET A 504 -23.26 8.60 10.64
C MET A 504 -24.52 9.44 10.85
N PRO A 505 -25.69 8.98 10.37
CA PRO A 505 -26.98 9.54 10.78
C PRO A 505 -27.26 9.35 12.27
N GLU A 506 -27.92 10.32 12.91
CA GLU A 506 -28.23 10.31 14.35
C GLU A 506 -28.99 9.04 14.79
N GLU A 507 -29.84 8.48 13.92
CA GLU A 507 -30.62 7.27 14.20
C GLU A 507 -29.77 6.03 14.58
N TYR A 508 -28.50 5.99 14.18
CA TYR A 508 -27.58 4.88 14.48
C TYR A 508 -26.65 5.14 15.67
N LEU A 509 -26.65 6.36 16.23
CA LEU A 509 -25.68 6.80 17.23
C LEU A 509 -25.56 5.83 18.41
N GLY A 510 -26.69 5.44 19.01
CA GLY A 510 -26.69 4.53 20.16
C GLY A 510 -26.02 3.19 19.89
N ARG A 511 -26.30 2.57 18.72
CA ARG A 511 -25.70 1.30 18.32
C ARG A 511 -24.20 1.40 18.08
N VAL A 512 -23.74 2.53 17.55
CA VAL A 512 -22.31 2.76 17.31
C VAL A 512 -21.57 3.01 18.61
N ILE A 513 -22.14 3.75 19.56
CA ILE A 513 -21.57 3.91 20.90
C ILE A 513 -21.42 2.56 21.58
N GLU A 514 -22.47 1.73 21.59
CA GLU A 514 -22.41 0.36 22.12
C GLU A 514 -21.30 -0.48 21.46
N LEU A 515 -21.15 -0.36 20.13
CA LEU A 515 -20.09 -1.05 19.39
C LEU A 515 -18.69 -0.54 19.76
N CYS A 516 -18.51 0.77 19.93
CA CYS A 516 -17.22 1.35 20.32
C CYS A 516 -16.84 0.95 21.74
N GLU A 517 -17.79 1.01 22.68
CA GLU A 517 -17.58 0.61 24.07
C GLU A 517 -17.31 -0.89 24.21
N ALA A 518 -18.03 -1.75 23.47
CA ALA A 518 -17.76 -3.18 23.42
C ALA A 518 -16.34 -3.51 22.94
N ASN A 519 -15.76 -2.63 22.13
CA ASN A 519 -14.38 -2.72 21.63
C ASN A 519 -13.37 -1.89 22.44
N ARG A 520 -13.72 -1.47 23.67
CA ARG A 520 -12.86 -0.71 24.60
C ARG A 520 -12.47 0.68 24.08
N GLY A 521 -13.32 1.30 23.27
CA GLY A 521 -13.13 2.66 22.81
C GLY A 521 -13.33 3.69 23.92
N MET A 522 -12.55 4.76 23.89
CA MET A 522 -12.72 5.93 24.75
C MET A 522 -13.27 7.10 23.93
N GLN A 523 -14.47 7.56 24.25
CA GLN A 523 -15.06 8.72 23.58
C GLN A 523 -14.24 9.98 23.83
N LYS A 524 -14.00 10.77 22.78
CA LYS A 524 -13.29 12.06 22.85
C LYS A 524 -14.19 13.24 22.56
N SER A 525 -14.90 13.20 21.44
CA SER A 525 -15.86 14.23 21.06
C SER A 525 -17.08 13.60 20.41
N LEU A 526 -18.18 14.35 20.48
CA LEU A 526 -19.43 14.03 19.82
C LEU A 526 -19.97 15.38 19.34
N ASP A 527 -19.97 15.55 18.03
CA ASP A 527 -20.28 16.80 17.36
C ASP A 527 -21.43 16.55 16.39
N PHE A 528 -22.51 17.32 16.53
CA PHE A 528 -23.63 17.29 15.60
C PHE A 528 -23.30 18.21 14.43
N PHE A 529 -22.99 17.62 13.28
CA PHE A 529 -22.61 18.38 12.08
C PHE A 529 -23.82 19.03 11.42
N HIS A 530 -25.04 18.47 11.61
CA HIS A 530 -26.36 19.03 11.28
C HIS A 530 -27.47 18.33 12.11
N ALA A 531 -28.74 18.68 11.90
CA ALA A 531 -29.89 18.02 12.55
C ALA A 531 -30.05 16.52 12.25
N THR A 532 -29.27 15.94 11.35
CA THR A 532 -29.40 14.53 10.94
C THR A 532 -28.09 13.74 10.97
N GLN A 533 -26.93 14.40 11.07
CA GLN A 533 -25.62 13.73 11.03
C GLN A 533 -24.77 14.05 12.25
N VAL A 534 -24.12 13.00 12.75
CA VAL A 534 -23.27 13.02 13.94
C VAL A 534 -21.87 12.59 13.55
N ILE A 535 -20.88 13.36 14.02
CA ILE A 535 -19.47 13.01 13.98
C ILE A 535 -19.07 12.58 15.39
N LEU A 536 -18.59 11.36 15.50
CA LEU A 536 -18.22 10.72 16.76
C LEU A 536 -16.74 10.38 16.73
N VAL A 537 -15.98 10.92 17.69
CA VAL A 537 -14.53 10.68 17.76
C VAL A 537 -14.22 9.79 18.96
N TYR A 538 -13.57 8.66 18.70
CA TYR A 538 -13.14 7.69 19.71
C TYR A 538 -11.66 7.36 19.57
N ASP A 539 -10.97 7.18 20.69
CA ASP A 539 -9.71 6.45 20.70
C ASP A 539 -10.02 4.95 20.81
N LEU A 540 -9.69 4.18 19.78
CA LEU A 540 -9.92 2.74 19.71
C LEU A 540 -8.59 1.97 19.70
N PRO A 541 -8.50 0.79 20.33
CA PRO A 541 -7.34 -0.07 20.17
C PRO A 541 -7.25 -0.57 18.71
N SER A 542 -6.10 -0.41 18.07
CA SER A 542 -5.88 -0.79 16.66
C SER A 542 -6.17 -2.27 16.41
N ALA A 543 -5.92 -3.12 17.42
CA ALA A 543 -6.22 -4.55 17.36
C ALA A 543 -7.71 -4.84 17.08
N GLN A 544 -8.62 -3.98 17.54
CA GLN A 544 -10.06 -4.15 17.31
C GLN A 544 -10.48 -3.66 15.92
N LEU A 545 -9.84 -2.61 15.40
CA LEU A 545 -10.06 -2.18 14.01
C LEU A 545 -9.79 -3.31 13.02
N VAL A 546 -8.70 -4.05 13.26
CA VAL A 546 -8.31 -5.21 12.47
C VAL A 546 -9.30 -6.38 12.64
N ASP A 547 -9.91 -6.52 13.82
CA ASP A 547 -10.87 -7.59 14.18
C ASP A 547 -12.30 -7.31 13.69
N ASP A 548 -12.41 -6.95 12.41
CA ASP A 548 -13.67 -6.74 11.68
C ASP A 548 -14.56 -5.61 12.25
N PHE A 549 -13.97 -4.58 12.86
CA PHE A 549 -14.74 -3.43 13.35
C PHE A 549 -15.51 -2.75 12.22
N PHE A 550 -14.87 -2.55 11.06
CA PHE A 550 -15.49 -1.89 9.91
C PHE A 550 -16.71 -2.67 9.37
N GLY A 551 -16.62 -4.01 9.32
CA GLY A 551 -17.73 -4.87 8.93
C GLY A 551 -18.90 -4.76 9.89
N LYS A 552 -18.63 -4.82 11.21
CA LYS A 552 -19.64 -4.64 12.27
C LYS A 552 -20.27 -3.25 12.23
N LEU A 553 -19.47 -2.21 12.01
CA LEU A 553 -19.94 -0.82 11.89
C LEU A 553 -20.91 -0.68 10.71
N LYS A 554 -20.50 -1.13 9.52
CA LYS A 554 -21.38 -1.12 8.34
C LYS A 554 -22.65 -1.94 8.57
N GLY A 555 -22.56 -3.09 9.22
CA GLY A 555 -23.74 -3.90 9.59
C GLY A 555 -24.69 -3.17 10.54
N ALA A 556 -24.15 -2.53 11.59
CA ALA A 556 -24.93 -1.81 12.60
C ALA A 556 -25.67 -0.60 12.02
N THR A 557 -25.07 0.07 11.04
CA THR A 557 -25.58 1.30 10.43
C THR A 557 -26.15 1.10 9.02
N LYS A 558 -26.39 -0.14 8.58
CA LYS A 558 -26.82 -0.47 7.20
C LYS A 558 -25.94 0.15 6.10
N GLY A 559 -24.66 0.37 6.39
CA GLY A 559 -23.69 0.97 5.47
C GLY A 559 -23.62 2.50 5.49
N TYR A 560 -24.46 3.19 6.28
CA TYR A 560 -24.45 4.65 6.35
C TYR A 560 -23.27 5.26 7.13
N ALA A 561 -22.63 4.50 8.02
CA ALA A 561 -21.50 5.00 8.77
C ALA A 561 -20.21 4.91 7.96
N THR A 562 -19.44 5.98 8.02
CA THR A 562 -18.09 6.07 7.49
C THR A 562 -17.10 6.15 8.64
N LEU A 563 -15.92 5.55 8.46
CA LEU A 563 -14.86 5.50 9.45
C LEU A 563 -13.58 6.05 8.82
N ASP A 564 -13.02 7.06 9.47
CA ASP A 564 -11.65 7.53 9.27
C ASP A 564 -10.85 7.27 10.54
N TYR A 565 -9.54 7.07 10.44
CA TYR A 565 -8.71 6.85 11.61
C TYR A 565 -7.28 7.36 11.42
N GLU A 566 -6.71 7.89 12.51
CA GLU A 566 -5.34 8.41 12.57
C GLU A 566 -4.58 7.75 13.73
N GLU A 567 -3.25 7.72 13.67
CA GLU A 567 -2.45 7.19 14.78
C GLU A 567 -2.64 8.05 16.05
N ALA A 568 -3.00 7.42 17.18
CA ALA A 568 -3.19 8.08 18.47
C ALA A 568 -2.15 7.64 19.52
N GLY A 569 -1.04 7.04 19.08
CA GLY A 569 0.06 6.63 19.94
C GLY A 569 -0.20 5.35 20.72
N TRP A 570 0.50 5.20 21.85
CA TRP A 570 0.57 3.96 22.63
C TRP A 570 -0.14 4.13 23.98
N HIS A 571 -0.98 3.18 24.34
CA HIS A 571 -1.65 3.15 25.65
C HIS A 571 -1.35 1.87 26.41
N GLU A 572 -1.18 2.00 27.72
CA GLU A 572 -0.94 0.88 28.61
C GLU A 572 -2.17 -0.03 28.68
N ALA A 573 -1.97 -1.33 28.51
CA ALA A 573 -3.04 -2.32 28.47
C ALA A 573 -2.61 -3.66 29.09
N LYS A 574 -3.57 -4.40 29.64
CA LYS A 574 -3.32 -5.73 30.20
C LYS A 574 -3.40 -6.80 29.11
N LEU A 575 -2.28 -7.01 28.43
CA LEU A 575 -2.15 -7.96 27.33
C LEU A 575 -1.71 -9.34 27.81
N SER A 576 -2.22 -10.38 27.15
CA SER A 576 -1.91 -11.79 27.38
C SER A 576 -1.66 -12.48 26.04
N LYS A 577 -0.65 -13.35 25.98
CA LYS A 577 -0.42 -14.23 24.84
C LYS A 577 -1.38 -15.42 24.89
N LEU A 578 -2.30 -15.51 23.92
CA LEU A 578 -3.18 -16.66 23.73
C LEU A 578 -2.57 -17.62 22.72
N GLN A 579 -2.34 -18.85 23.14
CA GLN A 579 -1.76 -19.92 22.32
C GLN A 579 -2.71 -21.11 22.21
N LEU A 580 -2.71 -21.77 21.06
CA LEU A 580 -3.36 -23.05 20.87
C LEU A 580 -2.32 -24.17 21.01
N LEU A 581 -2.63 -25.22 21.76
CA LEU A 581 -1.81 -26.43 21.85
C LEU A 581 -2.58 -27.65 21.38
N VAL A 582 -1.91 -28.50 20.62
CA VAL A 582 -2.39 -29.83 20.24
C VAL A 582 -1.48 -30.87 20.89
N ASN A 583 -2.03 -31.70 21.77
CA ASN A 583 -1.26 -32.66 22.57
C ASN A 583 -0.05 -32.04 23.31
N LYS A 584 -0.22 -30.81 23.80
CA LYS A 584 0.82 -29.98 24.48
C LYS A 584 1.90 -29.40 23.56
N GLN A 585 1.83 -29.61 22.26
CA GLN A 585 2.69 -28.89 21.31
C GLN A 585 2.02 -27.57 20.94
N PRO A 586 2.69 -26.43 21.10
CA PRO A 586 2.16 -25.13 20.71
C PRO A 586 2.03 -25.04 19.18
N VAL A 587 1.04 -24.28 18.74
CA VAL A 587 0.78 -23.99 17.34
C VAL A 587 1.03 -22.51 17.12
N ASP A 588 2.26 -22.17 16.72
CA ASP A 588 2.72 -20.78 16.66
C ASP A 588 1.96 -19.93 15.64
N ALA A 589 1.52 -20.53 14.52
CA ALA A 589 0.81 -19.85 13.45
C ALA A 589 -0.54 -19.23 13.88
N ILE A 590 -1.13 -19.69 14.98
CA ILE A 590 -2.42 -19.22 15.51
C ILE A 590 -2.23 -18.32 16.75
N CYS A 591 -0.99 -18.17 17.24
CA CYS A 591 -0.72 -17.38 18.42
C CYS A 591 -1.14 -15.91 18.25
N ARG A 592 -1.82 -15.34 19.27
CA ARG A 592 -2.27 -13.94 19.25
C ARG A 592 -2.04 -13.26 20.59
N VAL A 593 -1.65 -12.00 20.56
CA VAL A 593 -1.65 -11.15 21.76
C VAL A 593 -3.01 -10.49 21.87
N VAL A 594 -3.70 -10.73 22.99
CA VAL A 594 -5.07 -10.27 23.22
C VAL A 594 -5.20 -9.61 24.58
N HIS A 595 -6.17 -8.72 24.71
CA HIS A 595 -6.52 -8.17 26.01
C HIS A 595 -7.14 -9.24 26.92
N HIS A 596 -6.92 -9.16 28.23
CA HIS A 596 -7.37 -10.18 29.19
C HIS A 596 -8.88 -10.48 29.11
N THR A 597 -9.70 -9.50 28.73
CA THR A 597 -11.18 -9.63 28.68
C THR A 597 -11.63 -10.56 27.56
N GLN A 598 -10.81 -10.73 26.52
CA GLN A 598 -11.14 -11.49 25.32
C GLN A 598 -10.67 -12.94 25.39
N VAL A 599 -9.74 -13.25 26.31
CA VAL A 599 -9.07 -14.55 26.44
C VAL A 599 -10.05 -15.71 26.52
N ASP A 600 -11.04 -15.66 27.42
CA ASP A 600 -11.97 -16.77 27.64
C ASP A 600 -12.91 -17.01 26.45
N ARG A 601 -13.41 -15.92 25.84
CA ARG A 601 -14.31 -16.00 24.68
C ARG A 601 -13.59 -16.54 23.45
N LEU A 602 -12.44 -15.96 23.11
CA LEU A 602 -11.63 -16.36 21.95
C LEU A 602 -11.06 -17.76 22.13
N GLY A 603 -10.53 -18.09 23.32
CA GLY A 603 -9.97 -19.40 23.60
C GLY A 603 -10.98 -20.54 23.41
N ARG A 604 -12.23 -20.36 23.87
CA ARG A 604 -13.31 -21.33 23.62
C ARG A 604 -13.66 -21.44 22.13
N HIS A 605 -13.78 -20.31 21.45
CA HIS A 605 -14.11 -20.28 20.02
C HIS A 605 -13.05 -21.00 19.18
N TRP A 606 -11.76 -20.72 19.43
CA TRP A 606 -10.64 -21.37 18.73
C TRP A 606 -10.65 -22.87 18.89
N VAL A 607 -10.79 -23.36 20.12
CA VAL A 607 -10.75 -24.79 20.41
C VAL A 607 -11.95 -25.51 19.76
N THR A 608 -13.14 -24.90 19.75
CA THR A 608 -14.33 -25.45 19.08
C THR A 608 -14.16 -25.48 17.55
N LYS A 609 -13.74 -24.38 16.93
CA LYS A 609 -13.55 -24.29 15.48
C LYS A 609 -12.43 -25.22 15.00
N PHE A 610 -11.30 -25.27 15.73
CA PHE A 610 -10.16 -26.10 15.35
C PHE A 610 -10.48 -27.61 15.44
N LYS A 611 -11.33 -28.02 16.40
CA LYS A 611 -11.78 -29.41 16.54
C LYS A 611 -12.51 -29.93 15.30
N GLU A 612 -13.20 -29.08 14.55
CA GLU A 612 -13.95 -29.47 13.34
C GLU A 612 -13.04 -29.77 12.15
N HIS A 613 -11.79 -29.30 12.16
CA HIS A 613 -10.84 -29.44 11.07
C HIS A 613 -9.71 -30.44 11.35
N VAL A 614 -9.56 -30.90 12.59
CA VAL A 614 -8.57 -31.90 12.95
C VAL A 614 -9.15 -33.31 12.80
N ASP A 615 -8.48 -34.13 12.00
CA ASP A 615 -8.89 -35.51 11.79
C ASP A 615 -8.76 -36.37 13.05
N ARG A 616 -9.68 -37.32 13.17
CA ARG A 616 -9.68 -38.28 14.26
C ARG A 616 -8.46 -39.21 14.12
N GLN A 617 -7.83 -39.53 15.25
CA GLN A 617 -6.70 -40.45 15.29
C GLN A 617 -7.06 -41.75 16.02
N MET A 618 -6.17 -42.75 15.99
CA MET A 618 -6.34 -43.99 16.76
C MET A 618 -6.18 -43.80 18.28
N PHE A 619 -5.65 -42.64 18.68
CA PHE A 619 -5.50 -42.16 20.04
C PHE A 619 -6.28 -40.86 20.25
N GLU A 620 -6.46 -40.49 21.52
CA GLU A 620 -7.16 -39.27 21.91
C GLU A 620 -6.32 -38.04 21.54
N VAL A 621 -6.88 -37.11 20.77
CA VAL A 621 -6.24 -35.82 20.46
C VAL A 621 -6.85 -34.76 21.37
N VAL A 622 -6.00 -34.06 22.09
CA VAL A 622 -6.39 -32.99 23.02
C VAL A 622 -6.01 -31.66 22.41
N ILE A 623 -7.00 -30.77 22.26
CA ILE A 623 -6.82 -29.39 21.78
C ILE A 623 -7.07 -28.47 22.97
N GLN A 624 -6.15 -27.55 23.23
CA GLN A 624 -6.21 -26.63 24.38
C GLN A 624 -5.90 -25.21 23.93
N ALA A 625 -6.59 -24.23 24.48
CA ALA A 625 -6.15 -22.83 24.43
C ALA A 625 -5.55 -22.47 25.80
N THR A 626 -4.36 -21.86 25.81
CA THR A 626 -3.67 -21.46 27.05
C THR A 626 -3.22 -20.02 27.01
N VAL A 627 -3.04 -19.47 28.21
CA VAL A 627 -2.26 -18.26 28.46
C VAL A 627 -1.18 -18.65 29.46
N GLY A 628 0.07 -18.71 29.00
CA GLY A 628 1.14 -19.41 29.68
C GLY A 628 0.74 -20.81 30.12
N ASN A 629 0.85 -21.08 31.42
CA ASN A 629 0.51 -22.38 32.00
C ASN A 629 -0.99 -22.57 32.29
N ARG A 630 -1.82 -21.52 32.16
CA ARG A 630 -3.26 -21.59 32.45
C ARG A 630 -4.02 -22.09 31.23
N VAL A 631 -4.69 -23.23 31.36
CA VAL A 631 -5.63 -23.74 30.34
C VAL A 631 -6.94 -22.96 30.43
N VAL A 632 -7.27 -22.23 29.37
CA VAL A 632 -8.49 -21.42 29.24
C VAL A 632 -9.66 -22.25 28.73
N ALA A 633 -9.40 -23.03 27.68
CA ALA A 633 -10.37 -23.93 27.08
C ALA A 633 -9.71 -25.24 26.66
N ARG A 634 -10.49 -26.33 26.62
CA ARG A 634 -10.01 -27.66 26.25
C ARG A 634 -11.12 -28.44 25.57
N GLU A 635 -10.81 -29.02 24.42
CA GLU A 635 -11.63 -30.00 23.73
C GLU A 635 -10.85 -31.28 23.49
N THR A 636 -11.58 -32.39 23.41
CA THR A 636 -11.01 -33.71 23.16
C THR A 636 -11.68 -34.35 21.95
N ILE A 637 -10.87 -34.76 20.97
CA ILE A 637 -11.32 -35.59 19.85
C ILE A 637 -11.22 -37.05 20.25
N LYS A 638 -12.36 -37.74 20.21
CA LYS A 638 -12.44 -39.16 20.58
C LYS A 638 -11.69 -40.02 19.56
N PRO A 639 -10.86 -40.99 20.02
CA PRO A 639 -10.14 -41.88 19.12
C PRO A 639 -11.09 -42.73 18.27
N PHE A 640 -10.61 -43.16 17.11
CA PHE A 640 -11.23 -44.26 16.37
C PHE A 640 -11.31 -45.52 17.24
N ARG A 641 -12.47 -46.16 17.24
CA ARG A 641 -12.73 -47.38 18.01
C ARG A 641 -13.01 -48.53 17.06
N LYS A 642 -12.00 -49.39 16.89
CA LYS A 642 -12.23 -50.73 16.34
C LYS A 642 -13.01 -51.54 17.37
N ASP A 643 -14.12 -52.15 16.94
CA ASP A 643 -14.82 -53.10 17.77
C ASP A 643 -14.03 -54.43 17.82
N VAL A 644 -13.24 -54.58 18.88
CA VAL A 644 -12.44 -55.79 19.12
C VAL A 644 -13.30 -56.97 19.60
N LEU A 645 -14.58 -56.73 19.92
CA LEU A 645 -15.51 -57.74 20.44
C LEU A 645 -16.43 -58.30 19.36
N ALA A 646 -16.41 -57.78 18.13
CA ALA A 646 -17.30 -58.18 17.04
C ALA A 646 -17.24 -59.69 16.69
N LYS A 647 -16.13 -60.37 16.99
CA LYS A 647 -15.94 -61.82 16.74
C LYS A 647 -16.12 -62.70 18.00
N LEU A 648 -16.58 -62.13 19.12
CA LEU A 648 -16.76 -62.84 20.39
C LEU A 648 -18.23 -63.24 20.57
N HIS A 649 -18.48 -64.53 20.83
CA HIS A 649 -19.78 -65.02 21.29
C HIS A 649 -19.91 -64.80 22.82
N ALA A 650 -21.12 -64.50 23.27
CA ALA A 650 -21.46 -63.74 24.48
C ALA A 650 -20.98 -64.27 25.86
N ALA A 651 -20.26 -65.39 25.95
CA ALA A 651 -20.02 -66.09 27.22
C ALA A 651 -18.64 -65.85 27.88
N ASP A 652 -17.61 -65.39 27.16
CA ASP A 652 -16.23 -65.36 27.69
C ASP A 652 -15.78 -63.96 28.15
N VAL A 653 -16.02 -63.66 29.43
CA VAL A 653 -15.63 -62.40 30.09
C VAL A 653 -14.10 -62.23 30.12
N SER A 654 -13.35 -63.33 30.26
CA SER A 654 -11.88 -63.29 30.36
C SER A 654 -11.25 -62.82 29.05
N ARG A 655 -11.74 -63.35 27.93
CA ARG A 655 -11.26 -63.01 26.58
C ARG A 655 -11.69 -61.61 26.16
N ARG A 656 -12.90 -61.18 26.55
CA ARG A 656 -13.35 -59.79 26.42
C ARG A 656 -12.41 -58.83 27.14
N ARG A 657 -12.05 -59.10 28.40
CA ARG A 657 -11.15 -58.27 29.20
C ARG A 657 -9.75 -58.20 28.58
N LYS A 658 -9.19 -59.33 28.17
CA LYS A 658 -7.86 -59.41 27.52
C LYS A 658 -7.76 -58.56 26.26
N LEU A 659 -8.79 -58.57 25.41
CA LEU A 659 -8.82 -57.76 24.19
C LEU A 659 -8.95 -56.25 24.48
N LEU A 660 -9.75 -55.88 25.47
CA LEU A 660 -9.91 -54.48 25.90
C LEU A 660 -8.62 -53.94 26.54
N GLU A 661 -7.95 -54.74 27.38
CA GLU A 661 -6.65 -54.38 27.98
C GLU A 661 -5.58 -54.20 26.89
N LYS A 662 -5.48 -55.14 25.94
CA LYS A 662 -4.55 -55.02 24.80
C LYS A 662 -4.83 -53.78 23.94
N GLN A 663 -6.12 -53.44 23.72
CA GLN A 663 -6.50 -52.22 23.00
C GLN A 663 -6.13 -50.95 23.80
N LYS A 664 -6.32 -50.97 25.13
CA LYS A 664 -5.99 -49.85 26.03
C LYS A 664 -4.47 -49.60 26.07
N GLU A 665 -3.67 -50.65 26.20
CA GLU A 665 -2.20 -50.56 26.17
C GLU A 665 -1.69 -50.08 24.80
N GLY A 666 -2.23 -50.62 23.72
CA GLY A 666 -1.89 -50.17 22.36
C GLY A 666 -2.15 -48.68 22.17
N ARG A 667 -3.30 -48.18 22.66
CA ARG A 667 -3.62 -46.74 22.63
C ARG A 667 -2.70 -45.91 23.52
N LYS A 668 -2.34 -46.39 24.71
CA LYS A 668 -1.40 -45.69 25.61
C LYS A 668 -0.05 -45.53 24.94
N ARG A 669 0.43 -46.58 24.25
CA ARG A 669 1.67 -46.55 23.47
C ARG A 669 1.57 -45.58 22.29
N LEU A 670 0.47 -45.63 21.52
CA LEU A 670 0.22 -44.71 20.41
C LEU A 670 0.13 -43.25 20.86
N ARG A 671 -0.43 -42.97 22.04
CA ARG A 671 -0.49 -41.61 22.60
C ARG A 671 0.88 -41.08 23.01
N ALA A 672 1.75 -41.93 23.53
CA ALA A 672 3.08 -41.53 24.00
C ALA A 672 4.06 -41.25 22.85
N VAL A 673 3.88 -41.92 21.71
CA VAL A 673 4.78 -41.83 20.54
C VAL A 673 4.16 -41.02 19.40
N GLY A 674 2.83 -40.93 19.34
CA GLY A 674 2.10 -40.31 18.25
C GLY A 674 2.11 -38.79 18.34
N ASN A 675 2.93 -38.16 17.50
CA ASN A 675 2.75 -36.76 17.14
C ASN A 675 1.56 -36.65 16.18
N VAL A 676 0.70 -35.67 16.42
CA VAL A 676 -0.40 -35.35 15.50
C VAL A 676 0.18 -34.44 14.44
N VAL A 677 0.38 -34.96 13.23
CA VAL A 677 0.67 -34.09 12.08
C VAL A 677 -0.64 -33.42 11.71
N ILE A 678 -0.67 -32.10 11.82
CA ILE A 678 -1.84 -31.30 11.44
C ILE A 678 -1.67 -30.96 9.97
N GLU A 679 -2.63 -31.40 9.16
CA GLU A 679 -2.64 -31.09 7.74
C GLU A 679 -2.72 -29.58 7.52
N GLN A 680 -1.97 -29.06 6.56
CA GLN A 680 -1.99 -27.63 6.22
C GLN A 680 -3.36 -27.14 5.77
N SER A 681 -4.15 -28.02 5.15
CA SER A 681 -5.54 -27.75 4.79
C SER A 681 -6.43 -27.48 6.02
N ALA A 682 -6.12 -28.07 7.19
CA ALA A 682 -6.84 -27.78 8.42
C ALA A 682 -6.53 -26.37 8.94
N PHE A 683 -5.27 -25.92 8.80
CA PHE A 683 -4.90 -24.53 9.10
C PHE A 683 -5.58 -23.54 8.15
N GLN A 684 -5.59 -23.84 6.86
CA GLN A 684 -6.23 -23.00 5.86
C GLN A 684 -7.74 -22.85 6.13
N LYS A 685 -8.43 -23.96 6.45
CA LYS A 685 -9.86 -23.92 6.80
C LYS A 685 -10.15 -23.19 8.11
N PHE A 686 -9.27 -23.33 9.09
CA PHE A 686 -9.39 -22.61 10.36
C PHE A 686 -9.19 -21.10 10.18
N LEU A 687 -8.20 -20.70 9.38
CA LEU A 687 -7.86 -19.30 9.11
C LEU A 687 -8.76 -18.65 8.05
N ALA A 688 -9.45 -19.45 7.24
CA ALA A 688 -10.51 -18.96 6.36
C ALA A 688 -11.65 -18.38 7.23
N LYS A 689 -12.07 -17.16 6.86
CA LYS A 689 -13.21 -16.46 7.47
C LYS A 689 -14.52 -17.20 7.19
#